data_AF-A0A945SBI3-F1
#
_entry.id   AF-A0A945SBI3-F1
#
_cell.length_a   1.000
_cell.length_b   1.000
_cell.length_c   1.000
_cell.angle_alpha   90.00
_cell.angle_beta   90.00
_cell.angle_gamma   90.00
#
_symmetry.space_group_name_H-M   'P 1'
#
loop_
_entity.id
_entity.type
_entity.pdbx_description
1 polymer ?
#
loop_
_entity_poly.entity_id
_entity_poly.type
_entity_poly.pdbx_seq_one_letter_code
_entity_poly.pdbx_strand_id
1 'polypeptide(L)'
;MRARTTRISSEEVGCWPRIWWGKGIIRAPICVALAFLIAWGASAEVVSRSEDLDGDGVDEVVLENRFLRVEIMTGELPAEGAAGRSEEGRQGVYGTRFVWAGWIRNVTFKPTDQRWFVNDDAHRWHGIPEEFEEAVRMRETEPGVYEALKVGIGVCVGTGICHSSRLQLVRPGRWERRDLALRGGGRAIRFEQTLSSETGHAYRYVKTMTLHADSSALVVDRLLENTGTERLNTTWFTHAFWGQANGDAYDSRSWCTIPVRQLGAGTNAIDTRRCPLSPARPFGVWGAIEAPSLGGDWYACGQEDTGDLLLTTVSEPLAFFRVWTYRTTYSCEPFLTLDLAPGQKRSWTVVRASGTGMTGLRGGTGEALVDWKTSPVGAAEESQLELALITTRPRQDLSVEATFSSSGTKPCVLSFPVSTCGPADVWSAAVPMPSTALGGDLRVVVRQLGKGARREVLADVTRQYSRVTPRVSVDALHGEASVLVLCDQEESPQSGTLKTPVGAVYVRDAMEESGWGVETVDPSRVPEAGPTWGRHTTVVAAGLRRWPAWLVRWAEEHVERGGGLVLAGPLTDRPFEFSPLLPIQKVLSGVSVTGWRPRDATREFIGASAHRYHLSVREPHSILAGQPWYPAVPQDIATLQTVEPKAGATVVLRYVSGADVLPRVGSPALVVGTHGRGRVAVFASPIDWGSPPTWVVYSRVGEYHRRFISRLVRWSAGRLR
;
A
#
# COMPACT_ATOMS: atom_id res chain seq x y z
N MET A 1 3.45 -18.59 27.45
CA MET A 1 4.15 -17.87 28.54
C MET A 1 3.23 -16.75 29.02
N ARG A 2 2.94 -16.65 30.32
CA ARG A 2 2.10 -15.57 30.87
C ARG A 2 2.95 -14.29 31.03
N ALA A 3 2.65 -13.25 30.25
CA ALA A 3 3.25 -11.94 30.39
C ALA A 3 2.81 -11.31 31.73
N ARG A 4 3.76 -10.86 32.55
CA ARG A 4 3.51 -10.03 33.74
C ARG A 4 3.53 -8.57 33.33
N THR A 5 2.37 -7.94 33.31
CA THR A 5 2.23 -6.49 33.15
C THR A 5 2.44 -5.83 34.51
N THR A 6 3.56 -5.14 34.69
CA THR A 6 3.81 -4.33 35.89
C THR A 6 3.10 -2.99 35.75
N ARG A 7 1.99 -2.79 36.47
CA ARG A 7 1.40 -1.46 36.68
C ARG A 7 2.20 -0.76 37.77
N ILE A 8 2.76 0.41 37.48
CA ILE A 8 3.31 1.32 38.48
C ILE A 8 2.20 2.34 38.77
N SER A 9 1.63 2.31 39.98
CA SER A 9 0.77 3.38 40.50
C SER A 9 1.64 4.40 41.23
N SER A 10 1.42 5.67 40.93
CA SER A 10 2.01 6.79 41.65
C SER A 10 1.19 7.07 42.91
N GLU A 11 1.66 6.61 44.07
CA GLU A 11 1.35 7.22 45.38
C GLU A 11 2.22 6.57 46.48
N GLU A 12 2.59 7.39 47.47
CA GLU A 12 3.35 7.09 48.70
C GLU A 12 4.89 7.17 48.67
N VAL A 13 5.38 8.41 48.85
CA VAL A 13 6.64 8.68 49.54
C VAL A 13 6.42 8.46 51.03
N GLY A 14 6.98 7.37 51.58
CA GLY A 14 6.86 6.99 52.99
C GLY A 14 8.12 6.31 53.52
N CYS A 15 8.53 6.71 54.71
CA CYS A 15 9.81 6.45 55.37
C CYS A 15 10.24 4.97 55.46
N TRP A 16 11.55 4.75 55.29
CA TRP A 16 12.27 3.50 55.54
C TRP A 16 12.32 3.11 57.03
N PRO A 17 12.29 1.81 57.36
CA PRO A 17 13.04 1.32 58.51
C PRO A 17 14.15 0.34 58.11
N ARG A 18 15.25 0.46 58.85
CA ARG A 18 16.45 -0.39 58.83
C ARG A 18 16.08 -1.86 59.06
N ILE A 19 16.57 -2.75 58.19
CA ILE A 19 16.59 -4.20 58.43
C ILE A 19 18.02 -4.67 58.64
N TRP A 20 18.21 -5.38 59.74
CA TRP A 20 19.42 -6.04 60.22
C TRP A 20 19.90 -7.17 59.29
N TRP A 21 21.22 -7.30 59.16
CA TRP A 21 21.88 -8.42 58.46
C TRP A 21 22.03 -9.64 59.37
N GLY A 22 21.34 -10.73 59.04
CA GLY A 22 21.57 -12.07 59.58
C GLY A 22 22.43 -12.89 58.63
N LYS A 23 23.59 -13.37 59.11
CA LYS A 23 24.52 -14.26 58.40
C LYS A 23 23.88 -15.62 58.14
N GLY A 24 23.86 -16.06 56.88
CA GLY A 24 23.49 -17.42 56.49
C GLY A 24 24.16 -17.80 55.17
N ILE A 25 25.13 -18.71 55.24
CA ILE A 25 25.86 -19.29 54.11
C ILE A 25 24.92 -20.23 53.34
N ILE A 26 24.64 -19.93 52.07
CA ILE A 26 24.11 -20.91 51.11
C ILE A 26 25.06 -20.93 49.92
N ARG A 27 25.78 -22.05 49.77
CA ARG A 27 26.51 -22.41 48.55
C ARG A 27 25.53 -23.09 47.57
N ALA A 28 25.71 -22.78 46.28
CA ALA A 28 24.93 -23.17 45.09
C ALA A 28 23.74 -22.23 44.74
N PRO A 29 23.84 -21.50 43.62
CA PRO A 29 23.68 -22.11 42.30
C PRO A 29 24.66 -21.54 41.24
N ILE A 30 25.83 -22.16 41.08
CA ILE A 30 26.77 -21.79 40.00
C ILE A 30 26.56 -22.66 38.74
N CYS A 31 26.02 -23.87 38.88
CA CYS A 31 25.86 -24.79 37.75
C CYS A 31 24.68 -24.46 36.80
N VAL A 32 23.60 -23.82 37.28
CA VAL A 32 22.46 -23.43 36.42
C VAL A 32 22.78 -22.16 35.61
N ALA A 33 23.55 -21.23 36.18
CA ALA A 33 24.03 -20.05 35.46
C ALA A 33 25.05 -20.42 34.37
N LEU A 34 25.91 -21.42 34.60
CA LEU A 34 26.84 -21.92 33.59
C LEU A 34 26.13 -22.64 32.43
N ALA A 35 25.07 -23.40 32.69
CA ALA A 35 24.29 -24.07 31.64
C ALA A 35 23.54 -23.06 30.74
N PHE A 36 23.02 -21.96 31.31
CA PHE A 36 22.44 -20.86 30.52
C PHE A 36 23.49 -20.08 29.72
N LEU A 37 24.70 -19.88 30.27
CA LEU A 37 25.82 -19.23 29.56
C LEU A 37 26.39 -20.10 28.43
N ILE A 38 26.41 -21.43 28.57
CA ILE A 38 26.87 -22.35 27.53
C ILE A 38 25.82 -22.51 26.43
N ALA A 39 24.52 -22.48 26.74
CA ALA A 39 23.45 -22.44 25.74
C ALA A 39 23.39 -21.11 24.95
N TRP A 40 23.90 -20.01 25.52
CA TRP A 40 24.09 -18.73 24.81
C TRP A 40 25.45 -18.61 24.09
N GLY A 41 26.37 -19.56 24.34
CA GLY A 41 27.75 -19.53 23.86
C GLY A 41 28.04 -20.38 22.62
N ALA A 42 27.09 -21.16 22.12
CA ALA A 42 27.20 -21.69 20.77
C ALA A 42 27.13 -20.51 19.81
N SER A 43 28.27 -20.13 19.24
CA SER A 43 28.37 -19.06 18.25
C SER A 43 27.27 -19.25 17.22
N ALA A 44 26.33 -18.29 17.16
CA ALA A 44 25.18 -18.36 16.29
C ALA A 44 25.61 -18.16 14.83
N GLU A 45 26.36 -19.10 14.26
CA GLU A 45 26.80 -19.02 12.88
C GLU A 45 25.59 -19.07 11.94
N VAL A 46 25.67 -18.31 10.85
CA VAL A 46 24.74 -18.45 9.74
C VAL A 46 25.11 -19.70 8.96
N VAL A 47 24.16 -20.63 8.90
CA VAL A 47 24.26 -21.84 8.09
C VAL A 47 23.87 -21.48 6.65
N SER A 48 24.68 -21.92 5.69
CA SER A 48 24.39 -21.82 4.26
C SER A 48 24.26 -23.23 3.70
N ARG A 49 23.17 -23.53 3.00
CA ARG A 49 22.93 -24.83 2.35
C ARG A 49 22.47 -24.63 0.91
N SER A 50 22.71 -25.64 0.09
CA SER A 50 22.14 -25.79 -1.24
C SER A 50 21.05 -26.86 -1.18
N GLU A 51 19.86 -26.55 -1.67
CA GLU A 51 18.70 -27.44 -1.67
C GLU A 51 17.80 -27.10 -2.86
N ASP A 52 17.41 -28.10 -3.65
CA ASP A 52 16.39 -27.99 -4.70
C ASP A 52 15.00 -27.93 -4.03
N LEU A 53 14.51 -26.72 -3.79
CA LEU A 53 13.30 -26.46 -3.05
C LEU A 53 12.05 -26.51 -3.95
N ASP A 54 12.16 -26.30 -5.27
CA ASP A 54 11.03 -26.33 -6.23
C ASP A 54 11.02 -27.55 -7.14
N GLY A 55 12.03 -28.41 -7.06
CA GLY A 55 12.12 -29.62 -7.86
C GLY A 55 12.46 -29.36 -9.32
N ASP A 56 12.96 -28.18 -9.66
CA ASP A 56 13.37 -27.84 -11.03
C ASP A 56 14.76 -28.38 -11.40
N GLY A 57 15.46 -28.99 -10.43
CA GLY A 57 16.79 -29.55 -10.58
C GLY A 57 17.91 -28.54 -10.40
N VAL A 58 17.62 -27.30 -9.99
CA VAL A 58 18.58 -26.26 -9.65
C VAL A 58 18.50 -25.97 -8.16
N ASP A 59 19.60 -26.22 -7.44
CA ASP A 59 19.66 -25.91 -6.02
C ASP A 59 19.50 -24.40 -5.76
N GLU A 60 18.59 -24.04 -4.87
CA GLU A 60 18.56 -22.73 -4.24
C GLU A 60 19.50 -22.65 -3.03
N VAL A 61 19.85 -21.43 -2.66
CA VAL A 61 20.65 -21.17 -1.46
C VAL A 61 19.73 -20.86 -0.29
N VAL A 62 19.89 -21.60 0.80
CA VAL A 62 19.23 -21.35 2.08
C VAL A 62 20.23 -20.71 3.05
N LEU A 63 19.98 -19.46 3.42
CA LEU A 63 20.68 -18.80 4.53
C LEU A 63 19.84 -18.86 5.79
N GLU A 64 20.41 -19.36 6.89
CA GLU A 64 19.68 -19.55 8.12
C GLU A 64 20.48 -19.17 9.36
N ASN A 65 19.85 -18.48 10.30
CA ASN A 65 20.37 -18.25 11.65
C ASN A 65 19.27 -18.57 12.69
N ARG A 66 19.39 -18.07 13.92
CA ARG A 66 18.36 -18.32 14.96
C ARG A 66 17.02 -17.58 14.73
N PHE A 67 17.01 -16.52 13.92
CA PHE A 67 15.84 -15.66 13.68
C PHE A 67 15.23 -15.84 12.31
N LEU A 68 16.05 -15.98 11.27
CA LEU A 68 15.61 -16.04 9.88
C LEU A 68 16.05 -17.34 9.20
N ARG A 69 15.19 -17.81 8.31
CA ARG A 69 15.53 -18.68 7.18
C ARG A 69 15.14 -17.96 5.90
N VAL A 70 16.07 -17.80 4.97
CA VAL A 70 15.88 -17.11 3.69
C VAL A 70 16.20 -18.06 2.56
N GLU A 71 15.22 -18.30 1.69
CA GLU A 71 15.35 -19.13 0.49
C GLU A 71 15.66 -18.23 -0.72
N ILE A 72 16.76 -18.47 -1.42
CA ILE A 72 17.31 -17.58 -2.45
C ILE A 72 17.58 -18.35 -3.74
N MET A 73 16.93 -17.96 -4.83
CA MET A 73 17.19 -18.53 -6.15
C MET A 73 18.55 -18.09 -6.68
N THR A 74 19.30 -19.01 -7.28
CA THR A 74 20.67 -18.77 -7.78
C THR A 74 20.70 -18.04 -9.11
N GLY A 75 19.61 -18.12 -9.88
CA GLY A 75 19.52 -17.62 -11.25
C GLY A 75 20.22 -18.52 -12.28
N GLU A 76 20.61 -19.72 -11.87
CA GLU A 76 21.03 -20.78 -12.79
C GLU A 76 19.80 -21.32 -13.52
N LEU A 77 19.94 -21.57 -14.83
CA LEU A 77 18.86 -22.13 -15.62
C LEU A 77 18.83 -23.66 -15.41
N PRO A 78 17.63 -24.27 -15.33
CA PRO A 78 17.51 -25.72 -15.36
C PRO A 78 18.17 -26.30 -16.60
N ALA A 79 18.71 -27.52 -16.49
CA ALA A 79 19.23 -28.25 -17.65
C ALA A 79 18.15 -28.36 -18.75
N GLU A 80 18.56 -28.22 -20.02
CA GLU A 80 17.63 -28.32 -21.16
C GLU A 80 16.84 -29.63 -21.10
N GLY A 81 15.51 -29.53 -20.87
CA GLY A 81 14.60 -30.67 -20.79
C GLY A 81 14.11 -31.04 -19.38
N ALA A 82 14.70 -30.50 -18.29
CA ALA A 82 14.21 -30.70 -16.92
C ALA A 82 12.97 -29.85 -16.61
N ALA A 83 12.81 -28.70 -17.29
CA ALA A 83 11.56 -27.96 -17.31
C ALA A 83 10.50 -28.76 -18.09
N GLY A 84 9.65 -29.51 -17.38
CA GLY A 84 8.61 -30.35 -17.96
C GLY A 84 7.83 -29.63 -19.07
N ARG A 85 7.83 -30.21 -20.28
CA ARG A 85 7.08 -29.73 -21.44
C ARG A 85 5.58 -29.69 -21.11
N SER A 86 5.00 -28.50 -21.01
CA SER A 86 3.58 -28.31 -21.33
C SER A 86 3.49 -27.53 -22.65
N GLU A 87 2.70 -28.04 -23.58
CA GLU A 87 2.67 -27.72 -25.02
C GLU A 87 2.19 -26.30 -25.39
N GLU A 88 2.15 -25.36 -24.46
CA GLU A 88 1.82 -23.96 -24.74
C GLU A 88 2.84 -23.01 -24.08
N GLY A 89 3.91 -22.70 -24.82
CA GLY A 89 4.66 -21.45 -24.74
C GLY A 89 4.92 -20.82 -23.36
N ARG A 90 5.61 -21.53 -22.45
CA ARG A 90 6.12 -20.93 -21.20
C ARG A 90 7.64 -20.90 -21.13
N GLN A 91 8.18 -19.68 -21.07
CA GLN A 91 9.38 -19.39 -20.27
C GLN A 91 9.12 -19.95 -18.86
N GLY A 92 10.08 -20.67 -18.25
CA GLY A 92 9.92 -21.25 -16.92
C GLY A 92 9.63 -20.18 -15.83
N VAL A 93 9.78 -20.54 -14.55
CA VAL A 93 9.76 -19.56 -13.43
C VAL A 93 10.62 -18.32 -13.76
N TYR A 94 11.68 -18.53 -14.55
CA TYR A 94 12.54 -17.55 -15.20
C TYR A 94 11.97 -16.97 -16.50
N GLY A 95 11.01 -16.05 -16.38
CA GLY A 95 10.60 -15.18 -17.49
C GLY A 95 11.61 -14.06 -17.79
N THR A 96 11.31 -13.21 -18.79
CA THR A 96 12.09 -11.98 -19.09
C THR A 96 11.74 -10.77 -18.23
N ARG A 97 10.88 -10.97 -17.22
CA ARG A 97 10.37 -9.91 -16.35
C ARG A 97 11.29 -9.65 -15.15
N PHE A 98 11.49 -10.67 -14.31
CA PHE A 98 12.19 -10.56 -13.03
C PHE A 98 13.63 -11.02 -13.13
N VAL A 99 14.53 -10.33 -12.41
CA VAL A 99 15.95 -10.69 -12.29
C VAL A 99 16.07 -12.12 -11.74
N TRP A 100 16.87 -12.94 -12.42
CA TRP A 100 16.97 -14.37 -12.08
C TRP A 100 17.75 -14.62 -10.78
N ALA A 101 18.90 -13.96 -10.59
CA ALA A 101 19.76 -14.24 -9.44
C ALA A 101 19.37 -13.43 -8.18
N GLY A 102 19.33 -14.14 -7.06
CA GLY A 102 19.00 -13.56 -5.76
C GLY A 102 17.52 -13.24 -5.57
N TRP A 103 16.62 -13.88 -6.33
CA TRP A 103 15.17 -13.84 -6.05
C TRP A 103 14.93 -14.48 -4.69
N ILE A 104 14.28 -13.76 -3.77
CA ILE A 104 13.94 -14.32 -2.44
C ILE A 104 12.64 -15.10 -2.58
N ARG A 105 12.72 -16.42 -2.53
CA ARG A 105 11.55 -17.29 -2.69
C ARG A 105 10.68 -17.30 -1.45
N ASN A 106 11.29 -17.32 -0.27
CA ASN A 106 10.60 -17.19 1.00
C ASN A 106 11.48 -16.57 2.08
N VAL A 107 10.82 -16.01 3.09
CA VAL A 107 11.42 -15.60 4.35
C VAL A 107 10.60 -16.23 5.46
N THR A 108 11.26 -16.96 6.35
CA THR A 108 10.65 -17.48 7.58
C THR A 108 11.22 -16.77 8.79
N PHE A 109 10.36 -16.18 9.60
CA PHE A 109 10.72 -15.70 10.93
C PHE A 109 10.57 -16.83 11.95
N LYS A 110 11.71 -17.45 12.29
CA LYS A 110 11.78 -18.68 13.09
C LYS A 110 11.16 -18.60 14.49
N PRO A 111 11.20 -17.46 15.22
CA PRO A 111 10.60 -17.39 16.55
C PRO A 111 9.10 -17.66 16.59
N THR A 112 8.38 -17.41 15.50
CA THR A 112 6.93 -17.70 15.37
C THR A 112 6.61 -18.69 14.26
N ASP A 113 7.62 -19.17 13.54
CA ASP A 113 7.50 -19.98 12.32
C ASP A 113 6.69 -19.29 11.20
N GLN A 114 6.59 -17.96 11.24
CA GLN A 114 5.85 -17.19 10.23
C GLN A 114 6.59 -17.23 8.90
N ARG A 115 5.95 -17.84 7.90
CA ARG A 115 6.36 -17.78 6.49
C ARG A 115 5.64 -16.64 5.78
N TRP A 116 6.37 -15.84 5.03
CA TRP A 116 5.79 -14.65 4.39
C TRP A 116 5.14 -14.92 3.05
N PHE A 117 5.52 -16.00 2.37
CA PHE A 117 5.05 -16.32 1.02
C PHE A 117 4.56 -17.77 0.95
N VAL A 118 3.41 -17.98 0.31
CA VAL A 118 2.80 -19.30 0.12
C VAL A 118 3.22 -19.83 -1.25
N ASN A 119 3.92 -20.96 -1.26
CA ASN A 119 4.43 -21.63 -2.46
C ASN A 119 3.74 -23.01 -2.56
N ASP A 120 2.44 -23.03 -2.89
CA ASP A 120 1.58 -24.22 -2.90
C ASP A 120 1.24 -24.73 -4.32
N ASP A 121 2.10 -24.43 -5.31
CA ASP A 121 1.95 -24.71 -6.76
C ASP A 121 0.72 -24.08 -7.45
N ALA A 122 -0.31 -23.68 -6.69
CA ALA A 122 -1.46 -22.94 -7.20
C ALA A 122 -1.05 -21.53 -7.69
N HIS A 123 0.02 -20.97 -7.11
CA HIS A 123 0.50 -19.63 -7.40
C HIS A 123 1.78 -19.64 -8.26
N ARG A 124 1.67 -19.12 -9.49
CA ARG A 124 2.83 -18.92 -10.38
C ARG A 124 3.73 -17.73 -9.98
N TRP A 125 3.28 -16.92 -9.03
CA TRP A 125 3.96 -15.70 -8.60
C TRP A 125 4.07 -15.69 -7.08
N HIS A 126 5.29 -15.66 -6.56
CA HIS A 126 5.57 -15.74 -5.14
C HIS A 126 6.91 -15.09 -4.77
N GLY A 127 7.13 -14.87 -3.47
CA GLY A 127 8.39 -14.31 -2.97
C GLY A 127 8.56 -12.81 -3.23
N ILE A 128 9.81 -12.38 -3.35
CA ILE A 128 10.24 -10.99 -3.56
C ILE A 128 11.22 -10.92 -4.75
N PRO A 129 10.75 -11.12 -5.98
CA PRO A 129 11.55 -10.80 -7.16
C PRO A 129 11.91 -9.31 -7.20
N GLU A 130 13.00 -9.01 -7.89
CA GLU A 130 13.34 -7.64 -8.29
C GLU A 130 13.30 -7.53 -9.81
N GLU A 131 13.09 -6.31 -10.30
CA GLU A 131 12.97 -6.04 -11.73
C GLU A 131 13.60 -4.69 -12.10
N PHE A 132 14.19 -4.66 -13.29
CA PHE A 132 14.58 -3.43 -13.99
C PHE A 132 13.58 -3.12 -15.10
N GLU A 133 12.45 -2.49 -14.79
CA GLU A 133 11.21 -2.58 -15.60
C GLU A 133 11.35 -2.12 -17.04
N GLU A 134 12.03 -0.99 -17.26
CA GLU A 134 12.25 -0.43 -18.58
C GLU A 134 13.50 -1.08 -19.19
N ALA A 135 13.32 -2.02 -20.12
CA ALA A 135 14.45 -2.55 -20.87
C ALA A 135 15.10 -1.42 -21.69
N VAL A 136 16.43 -1.33 -21.62
CA VAL A 136 17.19 -0.30 -22.32
C VAL A 136 17.17 -0.63 -23.81
N ARG A 137 16.42 0.15 -24.59
CA ARG A 137 16.31 -0.02 -26.04
C ARG A 137 17.67 0.27 -26.68
N MET A 138 18.21 -0.70 -27.40
CA MET A 138 19.53 -0.59 -28.00
C MET A 138 19.46 -0.26 -29.49
N ARG A 139 18.69 -1.03 -30.24
CA ARG A 139 18.54 -0.89 -31.70
C ARG A 139 17.15 -1.31 -32.12
N GLU A 140 16.49 -0.50 -32.93
CA GLU A 140 15.22 -0.88 -33.56
C GLU A 140 15.50 -1.86 -34.70
N THR A 141 14.91 -3.05 -34.63
CA THR A 141 15.05 -4.10 -35.66
C THR A 141 13.91 -4.04 -36.67
N GLU A 142 12.73 -3.64 -36.23
CA GLU A 142 11.53 -3.38 -37.02
C GLU A 142 10.75 -2.23 -36.37
N PRO A 143 9.86 -1.51 -37.07
CA PRO A 143 9.06 -0.44 -36.46
C PRO A 143 8.35 -0.89 -35.17
N GLY A 144 8.75 -0.32 -34.03
CA GLY A 144 8.20 -0.65 -32.71
C GLY A 144 8.79 -1.91 -32.04
N VAL A 145 9.76 -2.59 -32.66
CA VAL A 145 10.46 -3.76 -32.13
C VAL A 145 11.95 -3.43 -31.99
N TYR A 146 12.47 -3.64 -30.78
CA TYR A 146 13.82 -3.29 -30.38
C TYR A 146 14.56 -4.53 -29.88
N GLU A 147 15.82 -4.62 -30.26
CA GLU A 147 16.81 -5.28 -29.43
C GLU A 147 16.99 -4.43 -28.16
N ALA A 148 16.83 -5.04 -26.99
CA ALA A 148 16.79 -4.36 -25.72
C ALA A 148 17.61 -5.11 -24.66
N LEU A 149 18.32 -4.34 -23.85
CA LEU A 149 19.10 -4.83 -22.73
C LEU A 149 18.25 -4.81 -21.45
N LYS A 150 18.07 -5.98 -20.83
CA LYS A 150 17.35 -6.13 -19.56
C LYS A 150 18.35 -6.55 -18.48
N VAL A 151 18.66 -5.61 -17.59
CA VAL A 151 19.61 -5.84 -16.48
C VAL A 151 19.11 -7.01 -15.62
N GLY A 152 20.01 -7.92 -15.28
CA GLY A 152 19.71 -9.13 -14.52
C GLY A 152 19.21 -10.31 -15.36
N ILE A 153 18.96 -10.10 -16.66
CA ILE A 153 18.40 -11.09 -17.58
C ILE A 153 19.33 -11.35 -18.76
N GLY A 154 19.59 -10.33 -19.59
CA GLY A 154 20.26 -10.53 -20.86
C GLY A 154 19.85 -9.54 -21.95
N VAL A 155 20.09 -9.93 -23.20
CA VAL A 155 19.56 -9.25 -24.39
C VAL A 155 18.27 -9.92 -24.82
N CYS A 156 17.25 -9.10 -25.03
CA CYS A 156 15.93 -9.49 -25.48
C CYS A 156 15.56 -8.77 -26.79
N VAL A 157 14.55 -9.27 -27.49
CA VAL A 157 13.91 -8.59 -28.63
C VAL A 157 12.43 -8.41 -28.36
N GLY A 158 11.89 -7.22 -28.68
CA GLY A 158 10.47 -6.91 -28.55
C GLY A 158 10.18 -5.43 -28.36
N THR A 159 9.03 -5.07 -27.80
CA THR A 159 8.58 -3.64 -27.75
C THR A 159 9.42 -2.72 -26.82
N GLY A 160 10.42 -3.28 -26.14
CA GLY A 160 11.22 -2.60 -25.12
C GLY A 160 10.46 -2.35 -23.80
N ILE A 161 9.26 -2.92 -23.64
CA ILE A 161 8.44 -2.83 -22.42
C ILE A 161 8.30 -4.24 -21.86
N CYS A 162 8.63 -4.43 -20.59
CA CYS A 162 8.78 -5.76 -20.00
C CYS A 162 7.47 -6.44 -19.56
N HIS A 163 6.31 -5.90 -19.94
CA HIS A 163 5.01 -6.45 -19.58
C HIS A 163 4.47 -7.41 -20.66
N SER A 164 3.79 -8.49 -20.23
CA SER A 164 2.99 -9.40 -21.08
C SER A 164 3.76 -10.24 -22.11
N SER A 165 4.91 -10.83 -21.75
CA SER A 165 5.66 -11.74 -22.64
C SER A 165 6.11 -11.10 -23.96
N ARG A 166 6.19 -9.76 -24.01
CA ARG A 166 6.55 -8.99 -25.21
C ARG A 166 8.06 -8.85 -25.41
N LEU A 167 8.85 -9.50 -24.57
CA LEU A 167 10.29 -9.63 -24.73
C LEU A 167 10.65 -11.10 -24.84
N GLN A 168 11.20 -11.46 -25.98
CA GLN A 168 11.81 -12.76 -26.20
C GLN A 168 13.29 -12.66 -25.82
N LEU A 169 13.74 -13.54 -24.95
CA LEU A 169 15.16 -13.65 -24.63
C LEU A 169 15.92 -14.14 -25.86
N VAL A 170 16.99 -13.43 -26.24
CA VAL A 170 17.88 -13.81 -27.35
C VAL A 170 19.23 -14.27 -26.83
N ARG A 171 19.76 -13.58 -25.81
CA ARG A 171 21.04 -13.94 -25.20
C ARG A 171 20.97 -13.78 -23.68
N PRO A 172 20.97 -14.87 -22.90
CA PRO A 172 21.03 -14.78 -21.44
C PRO A 172 22.35 -14.13 -20.98
N GLY A 173 22.26 -13.31 -19.95
CA GLY A 173 23.43 -12.82 -19.22
C GLY A 173 23.87 -13.84 -18.19
N ARG A 174 25.17 -14.18 -18.19
CA ARG A 174 25.73 -15.16 -17.25
C ARG A 174 25.93 -14.55 -15.87
N TRP A 175 25.49 -15.27 -14.85
CA TRP A 175 25.72 -14.93 -13.45
C TRP A 175 26.95 -15.65 -12.89
N GLU A 176 27.75 -14.92 -12.11
CA GLU A 176 28.74 -15.47 -11.21
C GLU A 176 28.20 -15.39 -9.78
N ARG A 177 28.24 -16.51 -9.05
CA ARG A 177 27.88 -16.58 -7.63
C ARG A 177 29.12 -16.84 -6.79
N ARG A 178 29.23 -16.17 -5.64
CA ARG A 178 30.27 -16.42 -4.63
C ARG A 178 29.67 -16.40 -3.24
N ASP A 179 30.00 -17.43 -2.47
CA ASP A 179 29.58 -17.56 -1.08
C ASP A 179 30.71 -17.07 -0.18
N LEU A 180 30.39 -16.14 0.72
CA LEU A 180 31.36 -15.42 1.53
C LEU A 180 31.09 -15.67 3.01
N ALA A 181 32.10 -16.15 3.73
CA ALA A 181 32.09 -16.17 5.19
C ALA A 181 32.42 -14.77 5.72
N LEU A 182 31.65 -14.29 6.70
CA LEU A 182 31.88 -13.00 7.33
C LEU A 182 32.46 -13.18 8.73
N ARG A 183 33.19 -12.14 9.19
CA ARG A 183 33.59 -12.07 10.60
C ARG A 183 32.35 -12.09 11.49
N GLY A 184 32.46 -12.77 12.63
CA GLY A 184 31.34 -12.94 13.56
C GLY A 184 30.32 -14.01 13.15
N GLY A 185 30.67 -14.90 12.21
CA GLY A 185 29.82 -16.03 11.83
C GLY A 185 28.68 -15.68 10.86
N GLY A 186 28.67 -14.49 10.27
CA GLY A 186 27.73 -14.14 9.20
C GLY A 186 28.05 -14.83 7.88
N ARG A 187 27.09 -14.81 6.95
CA ARG A 187 27.28 -15.28 5.56
C ARG A 187 26.75 -14.24 4.59
N ALA A 188 27.39 -14.16 3.43
CA ALA A 188 26.88 -13.38 2.30
C ALA A 188 26.95 -14.18 1.00
N ILE A 189 25.97 -13.96 0.13
CA ILE A 189 25.95 -14.50 -1.23
C ILE A 189 26.06 -13.33 -2.19
N ARG A 190 27.11 -13.33 -3.00
CA ARG A 190 27.37 -12.30 -4.01
C ARG A 190 27.06 -12.84 -5.39
N PHE A 191 26.14 -12.18 -6.07
CA PHE A 191 25.81 -12.39 -7.47
C PHE A 191 26.40 -11.26 -8.30
N GLU A 192 27.02 -11.58 -9.42
CA GLU A 192 27.59 -10.62 -10.34
C GLU A 192 27.25 -11.01 -11.78
N GLN A 193 26.75 -10.04 -12.55
CA GLN A 193 26.46 -10.20 -13.97
C GLN A 193 27.15 -9.06 -14.73
N THR A 194 27.96 -9.43 -15.71
CA THR A 194 28.57 -8.49 -16.64
C THR A 194 28.08 -8.80 -18.04
N LEU A 195 27.61 -7.79 -18.76
CA LEU A 195 27.09 -7.96 -20.11
C LEU A 195 27.50 -6.76 -20.97
N SER A 196 28.00 -7.04 -22.16
CA SER A 196 28.25 -6.06 -23.23
C SER A 196 27.50 -6.45 -24.50
N SER A 197 27.02 -5.46 -25.25
CA SER A 197 26.41 -5.61 -26.58
C SER A 197 27.27 -4.96 -27.67
N GLU A 198 26.99 -5.32 -28.92
CA GLU A 198 27.64 -4.72 -30.10
C GLU A 198 27.21 -3.27 -30.33
N THR A 199 26.07 -2.86 -29.77
CA THR A 199 25.53 -1.49 -29.84
C THR A 199 26.15 -0.53 -28.83
N GLY A 200 27.27 -0.90 -28.19
CA GLY A 200 27.96 -0.07 -27.22
C GLY A 200 27.32 -0.02 -25.83
N HIS A 201 26.19 -0.70 -25.60
CA HIS A 201 25.57 -0.81 -24.29
C HIS A 201 26.26 -1.90 -23.46
N ALA A 202 26.65 -1.59 -22.23
CA ALA A 202 27.22 -2.58 -21.34
C ALA A 202 26.97 -2.21 -19.87
N TYR A 203 26.87 -3.22 -19.01
CA TYR A 203 26.80 -3.00 -17.58
C TYR A 203 27.57 -4.06 -16.79
N ARG A 204 27.84 -3.70 -15.53
CA ARG A 204 28.16 -4.61 -14.45
C ARG A 204 27.15 -4.43 -13.32
N TYR A 205 26.43 -5.48 -12.99
CA TYR A 205 25.46 -5.50 -11.90
C TYR A 205 25.92 -6.47 -10.81
N VAL A 206 26.03 -5.97 -9.59
CA VAL A 206 26.43 -6.75 -8.42
C VAL A 206 25.31 -6.66 -7.38
N LYS A 207 24.95 -7.81 -6.82
CA LYS A 207 24.00 -7.95 -5.72
C LYS A 207 24.60 -8.81 -4.63
N THR A 208 24.70 -8.29 -3.42
CA THR A 208 25.24 -9.02 -2.26
C THR A 208 24.17 -9.14 -1.19
N MET A 209 23.81 -10.36 -0.83
CA MET A 209 22.78 -10.68 0.17
C MET A 209 23.47 -11.18 1.43
N THR A 210 23.38 -10.42 2.51
CA THR A 210 24.09 -10.66 3.76
C THR A 210 23.13 -10.96 4.89
N LEU A 211 23.34 -12.08 5.58
CA LEU A 211 22.69 -12.42 6.84
C LEU A 211 23.76 -12.46 7.94
N HIS A 212 23.51 -11.73 9.02
CA HIS A 212 24.38 -11.75 10.20
C HIS A 212 23.91 -12.81 11.20
N ALA A 213 24.86 -13.42 11.89
CA ALA A 213 24.68 -14.43 12.94
C ALA A 213 23.54 -14.10 13.95
N ASP A 214 23.51 -12.86 14.39
CA ASP A 214 22.74 -12.38 15.53
C ASP A 214 21.58 -11.45 15.13
N SER A 215 21.21 -11.42 13.85
CA SER A 215 20.23 -10.47 13.32
C SER A 215 19.01 -11.10 12.68
N SER A 216 17.84 -10.50 12.87
CA SER A 216 16.62 -10.77 12.11
C SER A 216 16.51 -9.94 10.83
N ALA A 217 17.62 -9.38 10.34
CA ALA A 217 17.67 -8.59 9.13
C ALA A 217 18.55 -9.22 8.05
N LEU A 218 18.01 -9.27 6.83
CA LEU A 218 18.73 -9.53 5.59
C LEU A 218 19.10 -8.20 4.93
N VAL A 219 20.38 -7.95 4.74
CA VAL A 219 20.89 -6.76 4.05
C VAL A 219 21.20 -7.12 2.60
N VAL A 220 20.66 -6.38 1.64
CA VAL A 220 20.88 -6.60 0.21
C VAL A 220 21.49 -5.35 -0.42
N ASP A 221 22.80 -5.38 -0.62
CA ASP A 221 23.56 -4.33 -1.29
C ASP A 221 23.56 -4.54 -2.79
N ARG A 222 23.41 -3.44 -3.54
CA ARG A 222 23.43 -3.44 -5.00
C ARG A 222 24.41 -2.41 -5.54
N LEU A 223 24.96 -2.71 -6.70
CA LEU A 223 25.77 -1.80 -7.52
C LEU A 223 25.40 -2.05 -8.98
N LEU A 224 24.94 -1.02 -9.67
CA LEU A 224 24.84 -1.01 -11.13
C LEU A 224 25.85 -0.01 -11.69
N GLU A 225 26.73 -0.48 -12.54
CA GLU A 225 27.75 0.32 -13.23
C GLU A 225 27.53 0.24 -14.74
N ASN A 226 27.51 1.40 -15.39
CA ASN A 226 27.52 1.50 -16.85
C ASN A 226 28.96 1.38 -17.35
N THR A 227 29.30 0.23 -17.91
CA THR A 227 30.63 -0.06 -18.47
C THR A 227 30.68 0.15 -19.99
N GLY A 228 29.58 0.60 -20.59
CA GLY A 228 29.45 0.83 -22.02
C GLY A 228 29.82 2.25 -22.44
N THR A 229 29.47 2.55 -23.69
CA THR A 229 29.60 3.87 -24.32
C THR A 229 28.25 4.57 -24.49
N GLU A 230 27.15 3.81 -24.34
CA GLU A 230 25.78 4.33 -24.37
C GLU A 230 25.20 4.50 -22.96
N ARG A 231 24.19 5.34 -22.82
CA ARG A 231 23.53 5.62 -21.53
C ARG A 231 22.62 4.47 -21.10
N LEU A 232 22.60 4.15 -19.80
CA LEU A 232 21.65 3.21 -19.21
C LEU A 232 20.53 3.97 -18.52
N ASN A 233 19.29 3.77 -18.99
CA ASN A 233 18.10 4.43 -18.47
C ASN A 233 17.03 3.37 -18.19
N THR A 234 16.80 3.10 -16.90
CA THR A 234 15.82 2.10 -16.44
C THR A 234 15.24 2.50 -15.08
N THR A 235 14.19 1.84 -14.63
CA THR A 235 13.76 1.86 -13.22
C THR A 235 14.21 0.56 -12.54
N TRP A 236 14.30 0.56 -11.21
CA TRP A 236 14.48 -0.64 -10.39
C TRP A 236 13.41 -0.68 -9.31
N PHE A 237 12.88 -1.86 -9.00
CA PHE A 237 11.99 -2.09 -7.88
C PHE A 237 11.99 -3.56 -7.41
N THR A 238 11.27 -3.83 -6.31
CA THR A 238 10.97 -5.19 -5.84
C THR A 238 9.47 -5.44 -5.84
N HIS A 239 9.04 -6.59 -6.34
CA HIS A 239 7.64 -6.97 -6.50
C HIS A 239 7.27 -8.08 -5.52
N ALA A 240 7.15 -7.74 -4.23
CA ALA A 240 6.84 -8.73 -3.20
C ALA A 240 5.36 -9.15 -3.23
N PHE A 241 5.07 -10.45 -3.25
CA PHE A 241 3.70 -10.99 -3.33
C PHE A 241 3.10 -11.29 -1.95
N TRP A 242 2.65 -10.26 -1.23
CA TRP A 242 2.16 -10.38 0.15
C TRP A 242 0.72 -10.88 0.24
N GLY A 243 0.33 -11.33 1.44
CA GLY A 243 -1.07 -11.58 1.79
C GLY A 243 -1.69 -12.81 1.10
N GLN A 244 -0.86 -13.71 0.59
CA GLN A 244 -1.31 -14.97 0.02
C GLN A 244 -1.74 -15.93 1.15
N ALA A 245 -2.86 -16.60 0.95
CA ALA A 245 -3.31 -17.74 1.75
C ALA A 245 -3.39 -19.00 0.87
N ASN A 246 -3.44 -20.17 1.51
CA ASN A 246 -3.58 -21.45 0.80
C ASN A 246 -4.86 -21.48 -0.05
N GLY A 247 -4.80 -22.17 -1.19
CA GLY A 247 -6.00 -22.44 -2.00
C GLY A 247 -6.52 -21.22 -2.77
N ASP A 248 -5.60 -20.41 -3.30
CA ASP A 248 -5.91 -19.26 -4.17
C ASP A 248 -6.79 -18.20 -3.45
N ALA A 249 -6.49 -17.95 -2.17
CA ALA A 249 -7.18 -17.03 -1.29
C ALA A 249 -6.28 -15.89 -0.80
N TYR A 250 -6.90 -14.81 -0.32
CA TYR A 250 -6.24 -13.69 0.35
C TYR A 250 -6.28 -13.88 1.87
N ASP A 251 -5.17 -13.66 2.57
CA ASP A 251 -5.13 -13.60 4.03
C ASP A 251 -5.67 -12.24 4.51
N SER A 252 -6.92 -12.23 4.96
CA SER A 252 -7.62 -11.03 5.43
C SER A 252 -7.03 -10.40 6.70
N ARG A 253 -6.10 -11.09 7.36
CA ARG A 253 -5.38 -10.61 8.56
C ARG A 253 -4.01 -10.00 8.23
N SER A 254 -3.60 -10.04 6.96
CA SER A 254 -2.36 -9.42 6.50
C SER A 254 -2.53 -7.91 6.30
N TRP A 255 -1.50 -7.14 6.62
CA TRP A 255 -1.48 -5.68 6.49
C TRP A 255 -0.18 -5.15 5.90
N CYS A 256 -0.21 -3.99 5.24
CA CYS A 256 0.94 -3.21 4.75
C CYS A 256 0.83 -1.76 5.26
N THR A 257 1.99 -1.14 5.48
CA THR A 257 2.11 0.28 5.82
C THR A 257 3.18 0.92 4.94
N ILE A 258 2.81 2.03 4.26
CA ILE A 258 3.73 2.89 3.53
C ILE A 258 3.68 4.30 4.15
N PRO A 259 4.82 4.89 4.56
CA PRO A 259 4.86 6.23 5.09
C PRO A 259 4.53 7.25 4.00
N VAL A 260 3.51 8.08 4.23
CA VAL A 260 3.18 9.21 3.37
C VAL A 260 3.30 10.54 4.11
N ARG A 261 3.73 11.59 3.42
CA ARG A 261 3.67 12.98 3.87
C ARG A 261 2.22 13.44 3.87
N GLN A 262 1.95 14.45 4.71
CA GLN A 262 0.59 14.94 4.89
C GLN A 262 0.04 15.54 3.59
N LEU A 263 -1.12 15.03 3.18
CA LEU A 263 -1.93 15.59 2.10
C LEU A 263 -3.09 16.37 2.74
N GLY A 264 -2.82 17.59 3.24
CA GLY A 264 -3.81 18.42 3.94
C GLY A 264 -4.22 17.92 5.34
N ALA A 265 -5.02 18.71 6.06
CA ALA A 265 -5.30 18.55 7.49
C ALA A 265 -6.04 17.25 7.84
N GLY A 266 -5.29 16.17 8.09
CA GLY A 266 -5.81 14.94 8.71
C GLY A 266 -5.09 13.63 8.35
N THR A 267 -3.90 13.40 8.94
CA THR A 267 -3.31 12.11 9.42
C THR A 267 -2.87 10.99 8.44
N ASN A 268 -1.82 10.27 8.89
CA ASN A 268 -1.31 8.90 8.64
C ASN A 268 -0.86 8.36 7.27
N ALA A 269 0.19 7.52 7.38
CA ALA A 269 0.62 6.44 6.49
C ALA A 269 -0.56 5.67 5.87
N ILE A 270 -0.38 5.13 4.67
CA ILE A 270 -1.36 4.23 4.06
C ILE A 270 -1.39 2.96 4.92
N ASP A 271 -2.39 2.89 5.78
CA ASP A 271 -2.72 1.72 6.56
C ASP A 271 -3.61 0.83 5.67
N THR A 272 -3.07 -0.29 5.19
CA THR A 272 -3.85 -1.24 4.39
C THR A 272 -4.51 -2.31 5.25
N ARG A 273 -4.49 -2.20 6.61
CA ARG A 273 -4.95 -3.24 7.56
C ARG A 273 -6.31 -3.85 7.23
N ARG A 274 -7.20 -3.10 6.57
CA ARG A 274 -8.25 -3.71 5.75
C ARG A 274 -8.63 -2.72 4.66
N CYS A 275 -8.15 -2.95 3.44
CA CYS A 275 -9.08 -2.83 2.34
C CYS A 275 -9.81 -4.18 2.32
N PRO A 276 -11.01 -4.33 2.91
CA PRO A 276 -11.86 -5.40 2.44
C PRO A 276 -12.08 -5.04 0.97
N LEU A 277 -11.30 -5.68 0.09
CA LEU A 277 -11.70 -5.83 -1.29
C LEU A 277 -13.00 -6.61 -1.15
N SER A 278 -14.10 -5.87 -1.05
CA SER A 278 -15.45 -6.42 -1.01
C SER A 278 -15.54 -7.50 -2.09
N PRO A 279 -16.36 -8.56 -1.93
CA PRO A 279 -16.53 -9.59 -2.95
C PRO A 279 -16.99 -9.03 -4.31
N ALA A 280 -17.24 -7.72 -4.40
CA ALA A 280 -17.04 -6.85 -5.57
C ALA A 280 -15.70 -7.03 -6.32
N ARG A 281 -15.31 -8.26 -6.71
CA ARG A 281 -14.02 -8.64 -7.34
C ARG A 281 -13.34 -7.49 -8.10
N PRO A 282 -12.45 -6.71 -7.47
CA PRO A 282 -11.62 -5.74 -8.17
C PRO A 282 -10.41 -6.52 -8.69
N PHE A 283 -10.29 -6.64 -10.01
CA PHE A 283 -9.11 -7.18 -10.67
C PHE A 283 -8.00 -6.11 -10.67
N GLY A 284 -6.78 -6.46 -10.22
CA GLY A 284 -5.54 -5.77 -10.60
C GLY A 284 -5.44 -4.29 -10.21
N VAL A 285 -5.56 -3.90 -8.93
CA VAL A 285 -5.55 -2.47 -8.57
C VAL A 285 -4.10 -1.91 -8.43
N TRP A 286 -3.70 -0.85 -9.15
CA TRP A 286 -2.34 -0.27 -9.26
C TRP A 286 -2.14 1.22 -8.82
N GLY A 287 -2.12 1.61 -7.54
CA GLY A 287 -1.86 3.02 -7.16
C GLY A 287 -0.39 3.44 -7.24
N ALA A 288 -0.04 4.66 -7.69
CA ALA A 288 1.33 5.20 -7.58
C ALA A 288 1.42 6.43 -6.67
N ILE A 289 2.30 6.38 -5.67
CA ILE A 289 2.61 7.42 -4.69
C ILE A 289 3.85 8.18 -5.11
N GLU A 290 3.67 9.39 -5.63
CA GLU A 290 4.76 10.24 -6.06
C GLU A 290 5.70 10.61 -4.90
N ALA A 291 6.99 10.79 -5.19
CA ALA A 291 8.01 11.14 -4.20
C ALA A 291 7.65 12.30 -3.24
N PRO A 292 7.03 13.41 -3.69
CA PRO A 292 6.65 14.51 -2.78
C PRO A 292 5.66 14.08 -1.69
N SER A 293 4.89 13.03 -1.94
CA SER A 293 3.91 12.46 -1.02
C SER A 293 4.49 11.36 -0.12
N LEU A 294 5.76 10.96 -0.28
CA LEU A 294 6.38 9.91 0.53
C LEU A 294 6.94 10.46 1.85
N GLY A 295 6.57 9.80 2.94
CA GLY A 295 7.02 10.10 4.30
C GLY A 295 8.36 9.46 4.68
N GLY A 296 8.89 8.57 3.85
CA GLY A 296 10.15 7.88 4.05
C GLY A 296 10.35 6.76 3.03
N ASP A 297 11.56 6.21 3.00
CA ASP A 297 11.99 5.20 2.02
C ASP A 297 11.88 3.78 2.60
N TRP A 298 10.73 3.47 3.21
CA TRP A 298 10.46 2.17 3.81
C TRP A 298 9.00 1.75 3.65
N TYR A 299 8.70 0.47 3.79
CA TYR A 299 7.35 -0.05 3.97
C TYR A 299 7.42 -1.28 4.88
N ALA A 300 6.31 -1.64 5.52
CA ALA A 300 6.24 -2.86 6.32
C ALA A 300 4.98 -3.64 6.01
N CYS A 301 5.08 -4.96 6.05
CA CYS A 301 3.95 -5.87 5.99
C CYS A 301 3.88 -6.66 7.30
N GLY A 302 2.69 -7.05 7.73
CA GLY A 302 2.54 -7.81 8.96
C GLY A 302 1.25 -8.62 9.05
N GLN A 303 1.11 -9.35 10.15
CA GLN A 303 -0.01 -10.24 10.44
C GLN A 303 -0.64 -9.83 11.79
N GLU A 304 -1.95 -9.57 11.81
CA GLU A 304 -2.63 -9.00 12.99
C GLU A 304 -2.66 -9.91 14.23
N ASP A 305 -2.83 -11.22 14.05
CA ASP A 305 -3.00 -12.20 15.13
C ASP A 305 -1.70 -12.57 15.84
N THR A 306 -0.60 -12.68 15.09
CA THR A 306 0.72 -12.98 15.65
C THR A 306 1.48 -11.72 16.02
N GLY A 307 1.17 -10.59 15.39
CA GLY A 307 1.96 -9.36 15.48
C GLY A 307 3.30 -9.48 14.77
N ASP A 308 3.47 -10.48 13.90
CA ASP A 308 4.65 -10.61 13.05
C ASP A 308 4.66 -9.54 11.98
N LEU A 309 5.86 -9.08 11.63
CA LEU A 309 6.06 -8.13 10.55
C LEU A 309 7.37 -8.38 9.80
N LEU A 310 7.40 -7.92 8.55
CA LEU A 310 8.60 -7.67 7.76
C LEU A 310 8.67 -6.19 7.35
N LEU A 311 9.65 -5.48 7.87
CA LEU A 311 10.05 -4.15 7.42
C LEU A 311 10.97 -4.28 6.22
N THR A 312 10.78 -3.45 5.20
CA THR A 312 11.72 -3.21 4.11
C THR A 312 12.11 -1.74 4.09
N THR A 313 13.39 -1.44 4.14
CA THR A 313 13.94 -0.07 3.99
C THR A 313 14.84 0.00 2.76
N VAL A 314 14.92 1.17 2.12
CA VAL A 314 15.79 1.47 0.99
C VAL A 314 16.70 2.63 1.37
N SER A 315 18.00 2.54 1.10
CA SER A 315 18.99 3.56 1.49
C SER A 315 18.97 4.82 0.61
N GLU A 316 18.20 4.79 -0.47
CA GLU A 316 18.10 5.85 -1.47
C GLU A 316 16.68 6.44 -1.48
N PRO A 317 16.53 7.75 -1.72
CA PRO A 317 15.23 8.35 -1.94
C PRO A 317 14.48 7.69 -3.09
N LEU A 318 13.24 7.32 -2.83
CA LEU A 318 12.38 6.68 -3.83
C LEU A 318 11.84 7.70 -4.84
N ALA A 319 11.74 7.29 -6.10
CA ALA A 319 11.10 8.08 -7.16
C ALA A 319 9.57 8.09 -7.01
N PHE A 320 9.01 6.93 -6.65
CA PHE A 320 7.61 6.74 -6.28
C PHE A 320 7.45 5.36 -5.61
N PHE A 321 6.28 5.11 -5.03
CA PHE A 321 5.84 3.76 -4.66
C PHE A 321 4.71 3.32 -5.59
N ARG A 322 4.63 2.03 -5.93
CA ARG A 322 3.42 1.42 -6.50
C ARG A 322 2.79 0.50 -5.46
N VAL A 323 1.47 0.49 -5.40
CA VAL A 323 0.70 -0.52 -4.68
C VAL A 323 -0.12 -1.28 -5.70
N TRP A 324 0.27 -2.53 -5.91
CA TRP A 324 -0.46 -3.47 -6.76
C TRP A 324 -1.31 -4.41 -5.90
N THR A 325 -2.52 -4.74 -6.32
CA THR A 325 -3.33 -5.78 -5.68
C THR A 325 -3.94 -6.72 -6.70
N TYR A 326 -4.11 -7.95 -6.28
CA TYR A 326 -4.79 -9.02 -6.97
C TYR A 326 -5.69 -9.76 -5.99
N ARG A 327 -6.57 -10.63 -6.50
CA ARG A 327 -7.56 -11.33 -5.66
C ARG A 327 -6.95 -12.16 -4.52
N THR A 328 -5.67 -12.54 -4.64
CA THR A 328 -4.94 -13.38 -3.68
C THR A 328 -3.71 -12.71 -3.08
N THR A 329 -3.34 -11.50 -3.50
CA THR A 329 -2.07 -10.90 -3.08
C THR A 329 -2.06 -9.39 -3.24
N TYR A 330 -1.14 -8.71 -2.56
CA TYR A 330 -0.77 -7.34 -2.86
C TYR A 330 0.75 -7.16 -2.88
N SER A 331 1.21 -6.11 -3.58
CA SER A 331 2.61 -5.71 -3.62
C SER A 331 2.74 -4.23 -3.27
N CYS A 332 3.63 -3.94 -2.31
CA CYS A 332 4.09 -2.60 -1.98
C CYS A 332 5.48 -2.45 -2.61
N GLU A 333 5.60 -1.63 -3.67
CA GLU A 333 6.72 -1.66 -4.60
C GLU A 333 7.49 -0.32 -4.62
N PRO A 334 8.69 -0.26 -4.04
CA PRO A 334 9.50 0.95 -4.04
C PRO A 334 10.28 1.12 -5.35
N PHE A 335 10.10 2.23 -6.04
CA PHE A 335 10.78 2.50 -7.32
C PHE A 335 11.98 3.44 -7.17
N LEU A 336 13.09 3.06 -7.79
CA LEU A 336 14.24 3.92 -8.06
C LEU A 336 14.32 4.21 -9.56
N THR A 337 14.61 5.46 -9.91
CA THR A 337 14.95 5.84 -11.29
C THR A 337 16.46 5.78 -11.46
N LEU A 338 16.96 5.02 -12.42
CA LEU A 338 18.39 4.84 -12.70
C LEU A 338 18.73 5.44 -14.06
N ASP A 339 19.60 6.45 -14.07
CA ASP A 339 20.07 7.12 -15.28
C ASP A 339 21.59 7.28 -15.19
N LEU A 340 22.33 6.42 -15.88
CA LEU A 340 23.78 6.30 -15.78
C LEU A 340 24.43 6.60 -17.13
N ALA A 341 25.20 7.68 -17.20
CA ALA A 341 26.12 7.94 -18.31
C ALA A 341 27.27 6.90 -18.32
N PRO A 342 28.01 6.78 -19.44
CA PRO A 342 29.19 5.93 -19.52
C PRO A 342 30.16 6.13 -18.35
N GLY A 343 30.59 5.04 -17.73
CA GLY A 343 31.49 5.03 -16.57
C GLY A 343 30.84 5.41 -15.23
N GLN A 344 29.56 5.79 -15.20
CA GLN A 344 28.85 6.07 -13.95
C GLN A 344 28.37 4.79 -13.28
N LYS A 345 28.27 4.85 -11.95
CA LYS A 345 27.75 3.78 -11.12
C LYS A 345 26.78 4.30 -10.08
N ARG A 346 25.85 3.44 -9.65
CA ARG A 346 24.94 3.71 -8.54
C ARG A 346 24.84 2.51 -7.63
N SER A 347 24.85 2.77 -6.32
CA SER A 347 24.70 1.77 -5.27
C SER A 347 23.48 2.07 -4.43
N TRP A 348 22.82 1.03 -3.94
CA TRP A 348 21.75 1.17 -2.98
C TRP A 348 21.62 -0.11 -2.15
N THR A 349 21.14 0.05 -0.92
CA THR A 349 20.98 -1.03 0.04
C THR A 349 19.50 -1.18 0.36
N VAL A 350 19.05 -2.43 0.43
CA VAL A 350 17.72 -2.78 0.95
C VAL A 350 17.89 -3.62 2.19
N VAL A 351 17.34 -3.18 3.33
CA VAL A 351 17.31 -3.99 4.55
C VAL A 351 15.91 -4.54 4.75
N ARG A 352 15.81 -5.86 4.91
CA ARG A 352 14.57 -6.57 5.24
C ARG A 352 14.66 -7.15 6.64
N ALA A 353 13.88 -6.63 7.57
CA ALA A 353 13.95 -6.97 8.98
C ALA A 353 12.64 -7.57 9.48
N SER A 354 12.71 -8.73 10.14
CA SER A 354 11.56 -9.35 10.79
C SER A 354 11.52 -9.10 12.28
N GLY A 355 10.32 -9.08 12.83
CA GLY A 355 10.07 -9.05 14.27
C GLY A 355 8.64 -9.47 14.58
N THR A 356 8.31 -9.54 15.87
CA THR A 356 6.98 -9.91 16.36
C THR A 356 6.53 -9.07 17.54
N GLY A 357 5.22 -9.04 17.81
CA GLY A 357 4.62 -8.29 18.90
C GLY A 357 4.22 -6.85 18.57
N MET A 358 4.10 -6.50 17.29
CA MET A 358 3.59 -5.20 16.84
C MET A 358 2.40 -5.37 15.89
N THR A 359 1.35 -4.57 16.08
CA THR A 359 0.13 -4.60 15.24
C THR A 359 0.07 -3.44 14.24
N GLY A 360 1.20 -2.76 14.08
CA GLY A 360 1.42 -1.66 13.16
C GLY A 360 2.89 -1.22 13.17
N LEU A 361 3.22 -0.25 12.32
CA LEU A 361 4.54 0.38 12.34
C LEU A 361 4.39 1.87 12.02
N ARG A 362 5.14 2.71 12.74
CA ARG A 362 5.12 4.18 12.52
C ARG A 362 6.42 4.70 11.95
N GLY A 363 7.50 3.97 12.19
CA GLY A 363 8.80 4.17 11.57
C GLY A 363 9.78 3.12 12.00
N GLY A 364 10.89 3.04 11.28
CA GLY A 364 11.98 2.16 11.64
C GLY A 364 13.17 2.41 10.74
N THR A 365 14.28 1.81 11.15
CA THR A 365 15.51 1.68 10.39
C THR A 365 15.78 0.20 10.18
N GLY A 366 16.89 -0.14 9.51
CA GLY A 366 17.39 -1.52 9.49
C GLY A 366 17.82 -2.07 10.86
N GLU A 367 17.82 -1.24 11.92
CA GLU A 367 18.31 -1.60 13.26
C GLU A 367 17.20 -1.60 14.34
N ALA A 368 16.23 -0.70 14.25
CA ALA A 368 15.14 -0.57 15.23
C ALA A 368 13.82 -0.18 14.58
N LEU A 369 12.73 -0.73 15.10
CA LEU A 369 11.37 -0.55 14.64
C LEU A 369 10.53 0.04 15.78
N VAL A 370 9.76 1.07 15.48
CA VAL A 370 8.96 1.79 16.47
C VAL A 370 7.51 1.84 16.01
N ASP A 371 6.63 1.42 16.91
CA ASP A 371 5.20 1.62 16.78
C ASP A 371 4.66 2.40 17.98
N TRP A 372 3.51 3.04 17.77
CA TRP A 372 2.75 3.62 18.84
C TRP A 372 1.26 3.71 18.51
N LYS A 373 0.45 3.68 19.57
CA LYS A 373 -0.99 3.88 19.50
C LYS A 373 -1.50 4.77 20.63
N THR A 374 -2.69 5.32 20.39
CA THR A 374 -3.36 6.28 21.26
C THR A 374 -4.67 5.63 21.66
N SER A 375 -4.92 5.47 22.96
CA SER A 375 -6.19 4.95 23.45
C SER A 375 -6.80 5.98 24.41
N PRO A 376 -8.09 6.31 24.33
CA PRO A 376 -8.73 7.11 25.37
C PRO A 376 -8.71 6.34 26.70
N VAL A 377 -8.49 7.03 27.81
CA VAL A 377 -8.53 6.42 29.16
C VAL A 377 -9.51 7.23 30.03
N GLY A 378 -10.54 6.57 30.55
CA GLY A 378 -11.51 7.20 31.44
C GLY A 378 -12.45 8.22 30.77
N ALA A 379 -12.88 9.23 31.54
CA ALA A 379 -13.65 10.37 31.04
C ALA A 379 -12.83 11.19 30.02
N ALA A 380 -13.51 11.95 29.15
CA ALA A 380 -13.04 12.44 27.85
C ALA A 380 -11.70 13.22 27.75
N GLU A 381 -10.98 13.46 28.86
CA GLU A 381 -9.84 14.38 28.94
C GLU A 381 -8.46 13.70 29.01
N GLU A 382 -8.38 12.38 29.21
CA GLU A 382 -7.11 11.65 29.25
C GLU A 382 -6.96 10.66 28.09
N SER A 383 -5.74 10.54 27.58
CA SER A 383 -5.37 9.54 26.58
C SER A 383 -4.11 8.83 27.04
N GLN A 384 -3.95 7.57 26.65
CA GLN A 384 -2.77 6.78 26.91
C GLN A 384 -2.02 6.57 25.59
N LEU A 385 -0.75 6.92 25.61
CA LEU A 385 0.20 6.54 24.58
C LEU A 385 0.78 5.17 24.93
N GLU A 386 0.63 4.21 24.04
CA GLU A 386 1.36 2.95 24.10
C GLU A 386 2.47 2.99 23.05
N LEU A 387 3.73 2.95 23.50
CA LEU A 387 4.93 2.84 22.67
C LEU A 387 5.37 1.38 22.59
N ALA A 388 5.84 0.94 21.43
CA ALA A 388 6.47 -0.36 21.24
C ALA A 388 7.79 -0.22 20.47
N LEU A 389 8.79 -1.02 20.84
CA LEU A 389 10.11 -1.09 20.23
C LEU A 389 10.50 -2.54 19.98
N ILE A 390 11.00 -2.81 18.77
CA ILE A 390 11.69 -4.03 18.39
C ILE A 390 13.05 -3.62 17.83
N THR A 391 14.09 -4.40 18.09
CA THR A 391 15.41 -4.23 17.45
C THR A 391 15.73 -5.44 16.59
N THR A 392 16.48 -5.25 15.51
CA THR A 392 16.80 -6.34 14.57
C THR A 392 17.88 -7.28 15.09
N ARG A 393 18.41 -7.02 16.28
CA ARG A 393 19.36 -7.85 17.03
C ARG A 393 19.03 -7.73 18.51
N PRO A 394 19.32 -8.72 19.36
CA PRO A 394 19.22 -8.51 20.80
C PRO A 394 20.14 -7.38 21.25
N ARG A 395 19.55 -6.37 21.87
CA ARG A 395 20.22 -5.22 22.46
C ARG A 395 19.92 -5.16 23.95
N GLN A 396 20.83 -4.54 24.69
CA GLN A 396 20.69 -4.26 26.12
C GLN A 396 20.96 -2.78 26.36
N ASP A 397 20.55 -2.24 27.50
CA ASP A 397 20.86 -0.86 27.89
C ASP A 397 20.49 0.17 26.80
N LEU A 398 19.25 0.16 26.32
CA LEU A 398 18.75 1.17 25.41
C LEU A 398 18.08 2.33 26.17
N SER A 399 17.95 3.47 25.49
CA SER A 399 17.12 4.59 25.91
C SER A 399 16.16 4.94 24.78
N VAL A 400 14.87 5.02 25.12
CA VAL A 400 13.83 5.53 24.23
C VAL A 400 13.44 6.92 24.72
N GLU A 401 13.54 7.92 23.86
CA GLU A 401 13.14 9.30 24.14
C GLU A 401 11.96 9.66 23.24
N ALA A 402 10.83 10.03 23.84
CA ALA A 402 9.63 10.47 23.14
C ALA A 402 9.43 11.97 23.39
N THR A 403 9.53 12.77 22.34
CA THR A 403 9.30 14.23 22.37
C THR A 403 7.99 14.57 21.69
N PHE A 404 7.11 15.27 22.40
CA PHE A 404 5.84 15.78 21.89
C PHE A 404 5.97 17.26 21.62
N SER A 405 5.55 17.72 20.45
CA SER A 405 5.50 19.14 20.11
C SER A 405 4.17 19.48 19.46
N SER A 406 3.42 20.40 20.05
CA SER A 406 2.24 21.01 19.41
C SER A 406 2.44 22.52 19.25
N SER A 407 1.78 23.11 18.25
CA SER A 407 1.88 24.55 17.99
C SER A 407 1.46 25.36 19.21
N GLY A 408 2.35 26.18 19.74
CA GLY A 408 2.07 27.05 20.88
C GLY A 408 2.27 26.42 22.26
N THR A 409 2.76 25.17 22.36
CA THR A 409 3.13 24.55 23.64
C THR A 409 4.63 24.25 23.69
N LYS A 410 5.20 24.26 24.91
CA LYS A 410 6.58 23.83 25.13
C LYS A 410 6.66 22.31 24.92
N PRO A 411 7.65 21.79 24.17
CA PRO A 411 7.78 20.36 23.96
C PRO A 411 7.88 19.58 25.27
N CYS A 412 7.16 18.47 25.37
CA CYS A 412 7.27 17.52 26.48
C CYS A 412 8.21 16.38 26.08
N VAL A 413 9.16 16.02 26.94
CA VAL A 413 10.11 14.94 26.66
C VAL A 413 9.97 13.85 27.73
N LEU A 414 9.73 12.63 27.28
CA LEU A 414 9.72 11.42 28.10
C LEU A 414 10.94 10.57 27.76
N SER A 415 11.57 9.98 28.76
CA SER A 415 12.73 9.11 28.56
C SER A 415 12.53 7.80 29.32
N PHE A 416 12.72 6.69 28.61
CA PHE A 416 12.55 5.35 29.14
C PHE A 416 13.86 4.57 29.04
N PRO A 417 14.39 4.03 30.16
CA PRO A 417 15.44 3.03 30.09
C PRO A 417 14.83 1.70 29.65
N VAL A 418 15.54 0.99 28.78
CA VAL A 418 15.13 -0.31 28.24
C VAL A 418 16.26 -1.30 28.50
N SER A 419 16.03 -2.24 29.42
CA SER A 419 17.05 -3.22 29.83
C SER A 419 17.44 -4.17 28.71
N THR A 420 16.45 -4.66 27.96
CA THR A 420 16.59 -5.60 26.85
C THR A 420 15.53 -5.32 25.79
N CYS A 421 15.87 -5.59 24.54
CA CYS A 421 14.94 -5.62 23.42
C CYS A 421 15.55 -6.49 22.31
N GLY A 422 14.73 -7.14 21.49
CA GLY A 422 15.22 -7.92 20.36
C GLY A 422 14.09 -8.29 19.38
N PRO A 423 14.41 -9.08 18.34
CA PRO A 423 13.43 -9.40 17.29
C PRO A 423 12.18 -10.11 17.79
N ALA A 424 12.32 -10.91 18.86
CA ALA A 424 11.26 -11.66 19.51
C ALA A 424 10.98 -11.18 20.95
N ASP A 425 11.55 -10.04 21.36
CA ASP A 425 11.44 -9.47 22.70
C ASP A 425 11.05 -7.99 22.56
N VAL A 426 9.75 -7.76 22.34
CA VAL A 426 9.19 -6.43 22.17
C VAL A 426 9.23 -5.67 23.50
N TRP A 427 9.85 -4.50 23.50
CA TRP A 427 9.71 -3.57 24.61
C TRP A 427 8.46 -2.72 24.41
N SER A 428 7.70 -2.48 25.48
CA SER A 428 6.57 -1.55 25.43
C SER A 428 6.47 -0.72 26.70
N ALA A 429 5.93 0.49 26.55
CA ALA A 429 5.59 1.37 27.66
C ALA A 429 4.27 2.07 27.38
N ALA A 430 3.46 2.24 28.43
CA ALA A 430 2.21 2.96 28.35
C ALA A 430 2.27 4.19 29.25
N VAL A 431 2.04 5.38 28.70
CA VAL A 431 2.14 6.65 29.44
C VAL A 431 0.86 7.46 29.29
N PRO A 432 0.28 7.95 30.40
CA PRO A 432 -0.82 8.90 30.33
C PRO A 432 -0.36 10.21 29.69
N MET A 433 -1.18 10.73 28.80
CA MET A 433 -0.96 11.95 28.03
C MET A 433 -2.17 12.86 28.21
N PRO A 434 -1.96 14.16 28.46
CA PRO A 434 -3.06 15.10 28.46
C PRO A 434 -3.68 15.16 27.06
N SER A 435 -5.02 15.20 26.97
CA SER A 435 -5.72 15.32 25.68
C SER A 435 -5.30 16.54 24.85
N THR A 436 -4.81 17.60 25.49
CA THR A 436 -4.26 18.80 24.83
C THR A 436 -2.96 18.55 24.06
N ALA A 437 -2.25 17.43 24.32
CA ALA A 437 -1.08 17.02 23.55
C ALA A 437 -1.44 16.28 22.24
N LEU A 438 -2.72 15.96 22.02
CA LEU A 438 -3.18 15.29 20.81
C LEU A 438 -3.14 16.24 19.60
N GLY A 439 -2.63 15.75 18.47
CA GLY A 439 -2.56 16.50 17.22
C GLY A 439 -1.22 17.23 16.98
N GLY A 440 -0.23 17.06 17.86
CA GLY A 440 1.15 17.48 17.64
C GLY A 440 2.02 16.44 16.93
N ASP A 441 3.30 16.76 16.74
CA ASP A 441 4.34 15.82 16.35
C ASP A 441 4.83 15.00 17.55
N LEU A 442 5.02 13.70 17.33
CA LEU A 442 5.74 12.78 18.20
C LEU A 442 7.04 12.39 17.50
N ARG A 443 8.15 12.73 18.13
CA ARG A 443 9.49 12.26 17.77
C ARG A 443 9.93 11.19 18.76
N VAL A 444 10.22 9.99 18.27
CA VAL A 444 10.79 8.89 19.06
C VAL A 444 12.22 8.64 18.63
N VAL A 445 13.16 8.79 19.56
CA VAL A 445 14.59 8.50 19.35
C VAL A 445 14.99 7.31 20.20
N VAL A 446 15.54 6.28 19.55
CA VAL A 446 16.06 5.07 20.19
C VAL A 446 17.58 5.13 20.18
N ARG A 447 18.21 5.00 21.34
CA ARG A 447 19.67 5.05 21.48
C ARG A 447 20.21 3.84 22.21
N GLN A 448 21.33 3.32 21.73
CA GLN A 448 22.15 2.36 22.46
C GLN A 448 23.03 3.10 23.46
N LEU A 449 22.92 2.76 24.75
CA LEU A 449 23.80 3.29 25.78
C LEU A 449 25.06 2.43 25.79
N GLY A 450 26.15 2.94 25.21
CA GLY A 450 27.44 2.25 25.23
C GLY A 450 28.16 2.40 26.56
N LYS A 451 29.10 1.48 26.85
CA LYS A 451 30.16 1.71 27.85
C LYS A 451 31.16 2.72 27.28
N GLY A 452 30.83 4.01 27.35
CA GLY A 452 31.63 5.13 26.82
C GLY A 452 30.75 6.30 26.34
N ALA A 453 31.36 7.46 26.06
CA ALA A 453 30.63 8.70 25.71
C ALA A 453 29.88 8.67 24.36
N ARG A 454 30.01 7.61 23.55
CA ARG A 454 29.40 7.54 22.22
C ARG A 454 28.06 6.80 22.27
N ARG A 455 26.97 7.55 22.22
CA ARG A 455 25.60 7.03 22.08
C ARG A 455 25.30 6.82 20.59
N GLU A 456 24.95 5.61 20.20
CA GLU A 456 24.52 5.28 18.83
C GLU A 456 23.00 5.46 18.73
N VAL A 457 22.52 6.16 17.70
CA VAL A 457 21.08 6.31 17.42
C VAL A 457 20.65 5.17 16.51
N LEU A 458 19.79 4.29 17.01
CA LEU A 458 19.27 3.15 16.25
C LEU A 458 18.06 3.54 15.41
N ALA A 459 17.23 4.46 15.90
CA ALA A 459 16.11 5.03 15.17
C ALA A 459 15.81 6.47 15.62
N ASP A 460 15.36 7.30 14.69
CA ASP A 460 14.87 8.66 14.93
C ASP A 460 13.66 8.89 14.04
N VAL A 461 12.47 8.72 14.63
CA VAL A 461 11.20 8.72 13.90
C VAL A 461 10.38 9.91 14.36
N THR A 462 10.14 10.86 13.46
CA THR A 462 9.22 11.99 13.72
C THR A 462 7.96 11.86 12.87
N ARG A 463 6.80 11.91 13.51
CA ARG A 463 5.48 11.81 12.87
C ARG A 463 4.44 12.55 13.69
N GLN A 464 3.43 13.14 13.02
CA GLN A 464 2.26 13.63 13.73
C GLN A 464 1.56 12.50 14.49
N TYR A 465 1.46 12.66 15.79
CA TYR A 465 0.65 11.85 16.69
C TYR A 465 -0.71 12.52 16.81
N SER A 466 -1.48 12.41 15.75
CA SER A 466 -2.91 12.63 15.84
C SER A 466 -3.58 11.41 16.48
N ARG A 467 -4.73 11.61 17.15
CA ARG A 467 -5.73 10.53 17.25
C ARG A 467 -5.80 9.91 15.86
N VAL A 468 -5.55 8.60 15.74
CA VAL A 468 -5.81 7.88 14.49
C VAL A 468 -7.18 8.35 14.09
N THR A 469 -7.28 9.21 13.06
CA THR A 469 -8.59 9.64 12.61
C THR A 469 -9.21 8.32 12.23
N PRO A 470 -10.27 7.86 12.92
CA PRO A 470 -10.86 6.58 12.61
C PRO A 470 -11.04 6.55 11.10
N ARG A 471 -10.73 5.40 10.48
CA ARG A 471 -11.06 5.14 9.07
C ARG A 471 -12.35 5.84 8.79
N VAL A 472 -12.37 6.71 7.78
CA VAL A 472 -13.41 7.71 7.62
C VAL A 472 -14.75 7.03 7.87
N SER A 473 -15.30 7.18 9.08
CA SER A 473 -16.40 6.33 9.49
C SER A 473 -17.54 6.79 8.63
N VAL A 474 -18.02 5.93 7.75
CA VAL A 474 -19.17 6.29 6.95
C VAL A 474 -20.28 6.50 7.96
N ASP A 475 -20.71 7.75 8.18
CA ASP A 475 -21.43 8.05 9.41
C ASP A 475 -22.72 7.21 9.44
N ALA A 476 -22.77 6.22 10.35
CA ALA A 476 -23.80 5.21 10.39
C ALA A 476 -25.16 5.86 10.59
N LEU A 477 -26.15 5.45 9.80
CA LEU A 477 -27.53 5.89 9.99
C LEU A 477 -28.29 4.89 10.86
N HIS A 478 -29.04 5.42 11.82
CA HIS A 478 -30.05 4.67 12.55
C HIS A 478 -31.43 4.98 11.93
N GLY A 479 -32.07 3.99 11.30
CA GLY A 479 -33.43 4.10 10.74
C GLY A 479 -33.64 3.36 9.41
N GLU A 480 -34.89 3.29 8.95
CA GLU A 480 -35.34 2.59 7.72
C GLU A 480 -35.00 3.34 6.41
N ALA A 481 -33.79 3.87 6.28
CA ALA A 481 -33.36 4.49 5.04
C ALA A 481 -32.98 3.41 4.01
N SER A 482 -33.51 3.54 2.79
CA SER A 482 -33.13 2.67 1.68
C SER A 482 -32.83 3.46 0.41
N VAL A 483 -31.94 2.89 -0.39
CA VAL A 483 -31.47 3.45 -1.66
C VAL A 483 -31.69 2.44 -2.79
N LEU A 484 -32.20 2.94 -3.91
CA LEU A 484 -32.32 2.21 -5.16
C LEU A 484 -31.16 2.59 -6.08
N VAL A 485 -30.30 1.63 -6.42
CA VAL A 485 -29.18 1.81 -7.36
C VAL A 485 -29.60 1.31 -8.74
N LEU A 486 -29.73 2.24 -9.69
CA LEU A 486 -30.04 1.96 -11.08
C LEU A 486 -28.76 1.84 -11.90
N CYS A 487 -28.59 0.75 -12.65
CA CYS A 487 -27.44 0.52 -13.51
C CYS A 487 -27.75 -0.42 -14.68
N ASP A 488 -27.07 -0.26 -15.81
CA ASP A 488 -27.14 -1.22 -16.92
C ASP A 488 -26.37 -2.49 -16.53
N GLN A 489 -27.03 -3.65 -16.42
CA GLN A 489 -26.34 -4.91 -16.13
C GLN A 489 -25.95 -5.62 -17.42
N GLU A 490 -24.67 -5.99 -17.53
CA GLU A 490 -24.17 -6.72 -18.69
C GLU A 490 -24.18 -8.22 -18.41
N GLU A 491 -24.69 -9.00 -19.35
CA GLU A 491 -24.64 -10.46 -19.25
C GLU A 491 -23.26 -10.95 -19.66
N SER A 492 -22.59 -11.67 -18.76
CA SER A 492 -21.29 -12.29 -19.04
C SER A 492 -21.45 -13.32 -20.16
N PRO A 493 -20.79 -13.17 -21.33
CA PRO A 493 -20.93 -14.11 -22.43
C PRO A 493 -20.54 -15.55 -22.07
N GLN A 494 -19.67 -15.71 -21.08
CA GLN A 494 -19.10 -16.99 -20.67
C GLN A 494 -19.98 -17.71 -19.64
N SER A 495 -20.71 -16.98 -18.80
CA SER A 495 -21.43 -17.55 -17.65
C SER A 495 -22.94 -17.30 -17.67
N GLY A 496 -23.44 -16.43 -18.56
CA GLY A 496 -24.84 -15.97 -18.54
C GLY A 496 -25.21 -15.16 -17.29
N THR A 497 -24.26 -14.92 -16.38
CA THR A 497 -24.51 -14.19 -15.14
C THR A 497 -24.51 -12.69 -15.41
N LEU A 498 -25.46 -11.98 -14.80
CA LEU A 498 -25.48 -10.53 -14.83
C LEU A 498 -24.34 -9.94 -14.00
N LYS A 499 -23.58 -9.07 -14.64
CA LYS A 499 -22.49 -8.32 -14.04
C LYS A 499 -22.97 -6.91 -13.77
N THR A 500 -23.07 -6.57 -12.50
CA THR A 500 -23.28 -5.19 -12.06
C THR A 500 -22.03 -4.36 -12.37
N PRO A 501 -22.16 -3.16 -12.98
CA PRO A 501 -21.03 -2.28 -13.24
C PRO A 501 -20.28 -1.91 -11.96
N VAL A 502 -18.95 -1.72 -12.07
CA VAL A 502 -18.08 -1.39 -10.92
C VAL A 502 -18.58 -0.17 -10.15
N GLY A 503 -19.01 0.88 -10.84
CA GLY A 503 -19.55 2.07 -10.20
C GLY A 503 -20.80 1.82 -9.34
N ALA A 504 -21.70 0.95 -9.80
CA ALA A 504 -22.91 0.59 -9.06
C ALA A 504 -22.61 -0.31 -7.85
N VAL A 505 -21.69 -1.27 -8.02
CA VAL A 505 -21.16 -2.08 -6.92
C VAL A 505 -20.53 -1.20 -5.84
N TYR A 506 -19.72 -0.22 -6.25
CA TYR A 506 -19.08 0.72 -5.34
C TYR A 506 -20.09 1.53 -4.51
N VAL A 507 -21.14 2.04 -5.16
CA VAL A 507 -22.24 2.74 -4.45
C VAL A 507 -22.92 1.81 -3.46
N ARG A 508 -23.31 0.62 -3.91
CA ARG A 508 -23.98 -0.36 -3.04
C ARG A 508 -23.16 -0.61 -1.78
N ASP A 509 -21.89 -0.97 -1.95
CA ASP A 509 -21.03 -1.33 -0.83
C ASP A 509 -20.83 -0.12 0.12
N ALA A 510 -20.63 1.09 -0.40
CA ALA A 510 -20.51 2.30 0.41
C ALA A 510 -21.79 2.60 1.23
N MET A 511 -22.97 2.29 0.67
CA MET A 511 -24.25 2.50 1.32
C MET A 511 -24.59 1.41 2.33
N GLU A 512 -24.31 0.14 2.02
CA GLU A 512 -24.44 -0.99 2.97
C GLU A 512 -23.53 -0.79 4.19
N GLU A 513 -22.28 -0.38 3.98
CA GLU A 513 -21.34 -0.01 5.06
C GLU A 513 -21.87 1.16 5.93
N SER A 514 -22.70 2.03 5.35
CA SER A 514 -23.37 3.14 6.07
C SER A 514 -24.64 2.70 6.83
N GLY A 515 -25.02 1.42 6.75
CA GLY A 515 -26.23 0.87 7.35
C GLY A 515 -27.52 1.05 6.54
N TRP A 516 -27.44 1.31 5.24
CA TRP A 516 -28.63 1.48 4.38
C TRP A 516 -29.13 0.13 3.84
N GLY A 517 -30.45 0.03 3.65
CA GLY A 517 -31.01 -0.99 2.76
C GLY A 517 -30.73 -0.64 1.31
N VAL A 518 -30.07 -1.52 0.56
CA VAL A 518 -29.73 -1.27 -0.84
C VAL A 518 -30.44 -2.26 -1.76
N GLU A 519 -31.07 -1.75 -2.81
CA GLU A 519 -31.61 -2.54 -3.91
C GLU A 519 -30.92 -2.12 -5.20
N THR A 520 -30.45 -3.07 -6.02
CA THR A 520 -29.82 -2.79 -7.32
C THR A 520 -30.72 -3.30 -8.44
N VAL A 521 -31.02 -2.46 -9.42
CA VAL A 521 -31.96 -2.77 -10.51
C VAL A 521 -31.41 -2.34 -11.87
N ASP A 522 -31.59 -3.20 -12.86
CA ASP A 522 -31.47 -2.86 -14.29
C ASP A 522 -32.84 -2.47 -14.85
N PRO A 523 -33.09 -1.18 -15.16
CA PRO A 523 -34.39 -0.72 -15.64
C PRO A 523 -34.82 -1.36 -16.97
N SER A 524 -33.88 -1.86 -17.77
CA SER A 524 -34.19 -2.52 -19.05
C SER A 524 -34.80 -3.90 -18.87
N ARG A 525 -34.69 -4.48 -17.66
CA ARG A 525 -35.14 -5.83 -17.32
C ARG A 525 -36.38 -5.85 -16.40
N VAL A 526 -36.91 -4.67 -16.06
CA VAL A 526 -38.09 -4.54 -15.19
C VAL A 526 -39.28 -4.02 -16.02
N PRO A 527 -40.48 -4.64 -15.95
CA PRO A 527 -41.65 -4.16 -16.68
C PRO A 527 -42.13 -2.80 -16.16
N GLU A 528 -42.72 -1.98 -17.04
CA GLU A 528 -43.26 -0.64 -16.72
C GLU A 528 -44.27 -0.65 -15.55
N ALA A 529 -44.90 -1.80 -15.28
CA ALA A 529 -45.93 -1.99 -14.25
C ALA A 529 -45.40 -2.38 -12.85
N GLY A 530 -44.10 -2.36 -12.57
CA GLY A 530 -43.60 -2.56 -11.20
C GLY A 530 -42.17 -2.08 -11.04
N PRO A 531 -41.70 -1.68 -9.82
CA PRO A 531 -42.02 -2.19 -8.48
C PRO A 531 -42.43 -1.11 -7.44
N THR A 532 -42.50 -1.50 -6.17
CA THR A 532 -42.66 -0.70 -4.94
C THR A 532 -41.53 0.33 -4.69
N TRP A 533 -41.03 0.99 -5.74
CA TRP A 533 -39.90 1.91 -5.64
C TRP A 533 -40.17 3.15 -4.78
N GLY A 534 -41.44 3.47 -4.52
CA GLY A 534 -41.85 4.53 -3.60
C GLY A 534 -41.37 4.33 -2.15
N ARG A 535 -40.88 3.13 -1.79
CA ARG A 535 -40.29 2.86 -0.46
C ARG A 535 -38.88 3.43 -0.28
N HIS A 536 -38.17 3.71 -1.37
CA HIS A 536 -36.80 4.20 -1.28
C HIS A 536 -36.77 5.69 -0.97
N THR A 537 -35.80 6.11 -0.16
CA THR A 537 -35.63 7.53 0.20
C THR A 537 -34.78 8.29 -0.81
N THR A 538 -33.95 7.57 -1.57
CA THR A 538 -33.12 8.12 -2.64
C THR A 538 -32.91 7.09 -3.73
N VAL A 539 -32.74 7.60 -4.95
CA VAL A 539 -32.34 6.84 -6.12
C VAL A 539 -30.96 7.30 -6.57
N VAL A 540 -30.08 6.35 -6.89
CA VAL A 540 -28.77 6.61 -7.48
C VAL A 540 -28.70 5.96 -8.84
N ALA A 541 -28.59 6.75 -9.90
CA ALA A 541 -28.28 6.26 -11.24
C ALA A 541 -26.76 6.26 -11.45
N ALA A 542 -26.15 5.08 -11.39
CA ALA A 542 -24.71 4.88 -11.46
C ALA A 542 -24.28 4.44 -12.87
N GLY A 543 -24.01 5.41 -13.75
CA GLY A 543 -23.59 5.14 -15.13
C GLY A 543 -24.67 4.60 -16.06
N LEU A 544 -25.95 4.85 -15.73
CA LEU A 544 -27.10 4.41 -16.53
C LEU A 544 -27.15 5.16 -17.87
N ARG A 545 -27.01 4.43 -18.98
CA ARG A 545 -26.95 4.99 -20.34
C ARG A 545 -28.31 5.16 -20.98
N ARG A 546 -29.33 4.43 -20.51
CA ARG A 546 -30.68 4.45 -21.08
C ARG A 546 -31.69 4.80 -20.02
N TRP A 547 -32.44 5.87 -20.28
CA TRP A 547 -33.59 6.26 -19.46
C TRP A 547 -34.85 6.17 -20.31
N PRO A 548 -35.62 5.08 -20.19
CA PRO A 548 -36.95 5.02 -20.78
C PRO A 548 -37.81 6.18 -20.28
N ALA A 549 -38.73 6.66 -21.13
CA ALA A 549 -39.59 7.82 -20.78
C ALA A 549 -40.39 7.60 -19.48
N TRP A 550 -40.82 6.36 -19.21
CA TRP A 550 -41.53 6.02 -17.97
C TRP A 550 -40.64 6.16 -16.73
N LEU A 551 -39.35 5.83 -16.83
CA LEU A 551 -38.40 5.96 -15.73
C LEU A 551 -38.11 7.42 -15.41
N VAL A 552 -38.03 8.28 -16.43
CA VAL A 552 -37.89 9.73 -16.25
C VAL A 552 -39.10 10.30 -15.50
N ARG A 553 -40.32 9.99 -15.97
CA ARG A 553 -41.56 10.42 -15.30
C ARG A 553 -41.64 9.94 -13.85
N TRP A 554 -41.30 8.67 -13.62
CA TRP A 554 -41.26 8.12 -12.28
C TRP A 554 -40.24 8.85 -11.38
N ALA A 555 -39.03 9.15 -11.89
CA ALA A 555 -38.01 9.87 -11.15
C ALA A 555 -38.47 11.31 -10.83
N GLU A 556 -39.15 11.98 -11.75
CA GLU A 556 -39.78 13.29 -11.50
C GLU A 556 -40.79 13.22 -10.36
N GLU A 557 -41.75 12.29 -10.41
CA GLU A 557 -42.74 12.10 -9.35
C GLU A 557 -42.10 11.75 -8.00
N HIS A 558 -41.09 10.90 -8.01
CA HIS A 558 -40.34 10.51 -6.82
C HIS A 558 -39.72 11.73 -6.13
N VAL A 559 -39.03 12.56 -6.92
CA VAL A 559 -38.35 13.75 -6.42
C VAL A 559 -39.36 14.83 -6.00
N GLU A 560 -40.44 15.04 -6.75
CA GLU A 560 -41.50 15.99 -6.37
C GLU A 560 -42.13 15.69 -5.00
N ARG A 561 -42.29 14.40 -4.68
CA ARG A 561 -42.80 13.92 -3.39
C ARG A 561 -41.79 14.04 -2.23
N GLY A 562 -40.56 14.49 -2.50
CA GLY A 562 -39.51 14.65 -1.49
C GLY A 562 -38.43 13.57 -1.51
N GLY A 563 -38.50 12.64 -2.47
CA GLY A 563 -37.43 11.69 -2.72
C GLY A 563 -36.16 12.37 -3.21
N GLY A 564 -35.02 11.74 -2.98
CA GLY A 564 -33.73 12.22 -3.49
C GLY A 564 -33.32 11.53 -4.79
N LEU A 565 -32.54 12.22 -5.61
CA LEU A 565 -32.00 11.67 -6.85
C LEU A 565 -30.54 12.07 -7.03
N VAL A 566 -29.68 11.08 -7.28
CA VAL A 566 -28.27 11.27 -7.62
C VAL A 566 -28.02 10.65 -9.00
N LEU A 567 -27.54 11.45 -9.95
CA LEU A 567 -27.02 10.95 -11.22
C LEU A 567 -25.51 11.06 -11.19
N ALA A 568 -24.82 9.96 -11.46
CA ALA A 568 -23.38 9.94 -11.46
C ALA A 568 -22.81 9.09 -12.58
N GLY A 569 -21.66 9.50 -13.12
CA GLY A 569 -21.01 8.86 -14.25
C GLY A 569 -21.36 9.50 -15.59
N PRO A 570 -21.07 8.80 -16.72
CA PRO A 570 -21.42 9.33 -18.03
C PRO A 570 -22.94 9.48 -18.14
N LEU A 571 -23.39 10.74 -18.08
CA LEU A 571 -24.75 11.16 -18.22
C LEU A 571 -25.16 11.10 -19.69
N THR A 572 -26.37 10.59 -19.91
CA THR A 572 -27.14 10.87 -21.12
C THR A 572 -28.21 11.88 -20.73
N ASP A 573 -28.09 13.10 -21.23
CA ASP A 573 -28.97 14.22 -20.86
C ASP A 573 -30.19 14.33 -21.78
N ARG A 574 -30.16 13.77 -22.99
CA ARG A 574 -31.30 13.74 -23.93
C ARG A 574 -32.64 13.35 -23.29
N PRO A 575 -32.72 12.34 -22.39
CA PRO A 575 -33.97 12.00 -21.71
C PRO A 575 -34.53 13.13 -20.83
N PHE A 576 -33.69 14.10 -20.48
CA PHE A 576 -33.96 15.22 -19.57
C PHE A 576 -33.87 16.60 -20.24
N GLU A 577 -33.64 16.69 -21.55
CA GLU A 577 -33.39 17.95 -22.28
C GLU A 577 -34.52 18.99 -22.13
N PHE A 578 -35.72 18.53 -21.75
CA PHE A 578 -36.89 19.36 -21.43
C PHE A 578 -37.41 19.18 -20.01
N SER A 579 -36.73 18.37 -19.19
CA SER A 579 -37.14 18.09 -17.83
C SER A 579 -36.62 19.18 -16.87
N PRO A 580 -37.48 19.72 -15.99
CA PRO A 580 -37.03 20.59 -14.91
C PRO A 580 -36.19 19.86 -13.86
N LEU A 581 -36.23 18.52 -13.83
CA LEU A 581 -35.67 17.67 -12.77
C LEU A 581 -34.19 17.90 -12.48
N LEU A 582 -33.36 17.96 -13.52
CA LEU A 582 -31.91 18.03 -13.32
C LEU A 582 -31.44 19.46 -13.04
N PRO A 583 -30.49 19.67 -12.12
CA PRO A 583 -29.89 20.98 -11.87
C PRO A 583 -28.88 21.42 -12.96
N ILE A 584 -28.78 20.68 -14.06
CA ILE A 584 -27.98 21.02 -15.24
C ILE A 584 -28.88 21.27 -16.45
N GLN A 585 -28.45 22.15 -17.34
CA GLN A 585 -29.13 22.47 -18.59
C GLN A 585 -28.80 21.45 -19.69
N LYS A 586 -27.53 21.06 -19.81
CA LYS A 586 -27.06 20.07 -20.80
C LYS A 586 -25.68 19.53 -20.46
N VAL A 587 -25.35 18.39 -21.06
CA VAL A 587 -24.00 17.84 -21.18
C VAL A 587 -23.38 18.38 -22.46
N LEU A 588 -22.25 19.05 -22.34
CA LEU A 588 -21.59 19.71 -23.48
C LEU A 588 -20.71 18.72 -24.26
N SER A 589 -19.91 17.92 -23.54
CA SER A 589 -18.93 17.02 -24.15
C SER A 589 -18.42 15.98 -23.14
N GLY A 590 -17.90 14.86 -23.63
CA GLY A 590 -17.04 13.96 -22.88
C GLY A 590 -15.58 14.28 -23.15
N VAL A 591 -14.76 14.35 -22.10
CA VAL A 591 -13.32 14.58 -22.19
C VAL A 591 -12.59 13.39 -21.59
N SER A 592 -11.59 12.89 -22.29
CA SER A 592 -10.78 11.77 -21.84
C SER A 592 -9.31 12.00 -22.14
N VAL A 593 -8.47 11.81 -21.12
CA VAL A 593 -7.00 11.79 -21.23
C VAL A 593 -6.47 10.36 -21.22
N THR A 594 -7.15 9.48 -21.96
CA THR A 594 -6.83 8.04 -22.04
C THR A 594 -5.55 7.74 -22.83
N GLY A 595 -5.08 8.66 -23.67
CA GLY A 595 -3.79 8.54 -24.37
C GLY A 595 -2.58 8.51 -23.42
N TRP A 596 -2.77 8.94 -22.17
CA TRP A 596 -1.76 8.96 -21.12
C TRP A 596 -2.21 8.05 -19.96
N ARG A 597 -2.47 6.78 -20.25
CA ARG A 597 -2.48 5.75 -19.19
C ARG A 597 -1.01 5.39 -18.97
N PRO A 598 -0.40 5.74 -17.82
CA PRO A 598 0.93 5.25 -17.50
C PRO A 598 0.96 3.75 -17.75
N ARG A 599 1.86 3.33 -18.61
CA ARG A 599 2.13 1.91 -18.82
C ARG A 599 2.74 1.38 -17.52
N ASP A 600 2.40 0.14 -17.16
CA ASP A 600 2.78 -0.48 -15.89
C ASP A 600 4.25 -0.16 -15.54
N ALA A 601 4.38 0.45 -14.36
CA ALA A 601 5.57 1.04 -13.73
C ALA A 601 6.75 1.49 -14.61
N THR A 602 6.36 2.21 -15.64
CA THR A 602 7.25 3.15 -16.31
C THR A 602 7.41 4.43 -15.50
N ARG A 603 8.39 5.25 -15.87
CA ARG A 603 8.56 6.61 -15.36
C ARG A 603 7.36 7.52 -15.62
N GLU A 604 6.38 7.09 -16.41
CA GLU A 604 5.12 7.80 -16.65
C GLU A 604 4.28 7.99 -15.37
N PHE A 605 4.58 7.25 -14.29
CA PHE A 605 3.96 7.53 -12.99
C PHE A 605 4.54 8.76 -12.28
N ILE A 606 5.72 9.23 -12.68
CA ILE A 606 6.33 10.45 -12.13
C ILE A 606 5.54 11.64 -12.66
N GLY A 607 4.88 12.37 -11.75
CA GLY A 607 4.03 13.50 -12.10
C GLY A 607 2.73 13.09 -12.78
N ALA A 608 2.27 11.84 -12.61
CA ALA A 608 1.01 11.37 -13.20
C ALA A 608 -0.17 12.28 -12.84
N SER A 609 -0.18 12.83 -11.62
CA SER A 609 -1.20 13.79 -11.19
C SER A 609 -1.21 15.05 -12.07
N ALA A 610 -0.05 15.55 -12.50
CA ALA A 610 0.06 16.69 -13.41
C ALA A 610 -0.59 16.44 -14.79
N HIS A 611 -0.76 15.16 -15.17
CA HIS A 611 -1.40 14.72 -16.41
C HIS A 611 -2.85 14.24 -16.22
N ARG A 612 -3.50 14.59 -15.10
CA ARG A 612 -4.89 14.21 -14.79
C ARG A 612 -5.78 15.39 -14.42
N TYR A 613 -7.08 15.14 -14.42
CA TYR A 613 -8.06 16.07 -13.86
C TYR A 613 -8.26 15.81 -12.36
N HIS A 614 -8.66 16.84 -11.65
CA HIS A 614 -8.88 16.81 -10.20
C HIS A 614 -10.17 17.54 -9.83
N LEU A 615 -10.61 17.35 -8.59
CA LEU A 615 -11.79 18.01 -8.05
C LEU A 615 -11.39 19.05 -7.03
N SER A 616 -11.74 20.31 -7.31
CA SER A 616 -11.59 21.41 -6.37
C SER A 616 -12.94 21.84 -5.82
N VAL A 617 -12.95 22.21 -4.54
CA VAL A 617 -14.12 22.82 -3.91
C VAL A 617 -14.38 24.18 -4.54
N ARG A 618 -15.59 24.36 -5.07
CA ARG A 618 -16.05 25.67 -5.54
C ARG A 618 -16.80 26.41 -4.44
N GLU A 619 -17.69 25.70 -3.75
CA GLU A 619 -18.49 26.23 -2.64
C GLU A 619 -18.45 25.25 -1.46
N PRO A 620 -18.23 25.72 -0.22
CA PRO A 620 -18.37 24.89 0.96
C PRO A 620 -19.77 24.28 1.03
N HIS A 621 -19.85 22.97 1.24
CA HIS A 621 -21.13 22.27 1.27
C HIS A 621 -21.05 21.07 2.23
N SER A 622 -22.18 20.71 2.84
CA SER A 622 -22.22 19.62 3.84
C SER A 622 -21.81 18.26 3.27
N ILE A 623 -22.02 18.04 1.96
CA ILE A 623 -21.51 16.87 1.22
C ILE A 623 -19.99 16.72 1.37
N LEU A 624 -19.24 17.83 1.38
CA LEU A 624 -17.78 17.85 1.35
C LEU A 624 -17.12 17.87 2.73
N ALA A 625 -17.91 18.01 3.80
CA ALA A 625 -17.37 18.25 5.13
C ALA A 625 -16.42 17.13 5.59
N GLY A 626 -15.23 17.52 6.07
CA GLY A 626 -14.22 16.61 6.58
C GLY A 626 -13.53 15.75 5.51
N GLN A 627 -13.54 16.19 4.25
CA GLN A 627 -12.82 15.54 3.14
C GLN A 627 -11.78 16.49 2.54
N PRO A 628 -10.56 16.00 2.26
CA PRO A 628 -9.57 16.77 1.53
C PRO A 628 -9.87 16.76 0.02
N TRP A 629 -9.64 17.90 -0.64
CA TRP A 629 -9.84 18.11 -2.07
C TRP A 629 -8.61 18.77 -2.67
N TYR A 630 -8.51 18.83 -4.00
CA TYR A 630 -7.37 19.45 -4.67
C TYR A 630 -7.18 20.93 -4.23
N PRO A 631 -5.93 21.39 -3.97
CA PRO A 631 -4.65 20.71 -4.22
C PRO A 631 -4.17 19.80 -3.09
N ALA A 632 -4.92 19.67 -1.98
CA ALA A 632 -4.48 18.88 -0.83
C ALA A 632 -4.35 17.39 -1.18
N VAL A 633 -5.29 16.83 -1.95
CA VAL A 633 -5.27 15.45 -2.42
C VAL A 633 -5.58 15.45 -3.92
N PRO A 634 -4.73 14.84 -4.78
CA PRO A 634 -5.05 14.61 -6.18
C PRO A 634 -6.05 13.44 -6.32
N GLN A 635 -6.97 13.57 -7.27
CA GLN A 635 -8.01 12.56 -7.55
C GLN A 635 -7.76 11.75 -8.85
N ASP A 636 -6.76 12.16 -9.64
CA ASP A 636 -6.34 11.49 -10.88
C ASP A 636 -7.45 11.08 -11.86
N ILE A 637 -8.42 11.95 -12.11
CA ILE A 637 -9.57 11.68 -12.98
C ILE A 637 -9.12 11.65 -14.45
N ALA A 638 -9.31 10.50 -15.10
CA ALA A 638 -8.89 10.29 -16.49
C ALA A 638 -9.99 10.58 -17.53
N THR A 639 -11.26 10.46 -17.14
CA THR A 639 -12.41 10.70 -18.00
C THR A 639 -13.44 11.50 -17.23
N LEU A 640 -14.05 12.49 -17.87
CA LEU A 640 -15.07 13.35 -17.30
C LEU A 640 -16.08 13.79 -18.35
N GLN A 641 -17.18 14.37 -17.90
CA GLN A 641 -18.08 15.14 -18.75
C GLN A 641 -18.09 16.61 -18.35
N THR A 642 -18.17 17.48 -19.34
CA THR A 642 -18.40 18.91 -19.11
C THR A 642 -19.90 19.18 -19.15
N VAL A 643 -20.41 19.91 -18.17
CA VAL A 643 -21.84 20.19 -18.01
C VAL A 643 -22.09 21.69 -17.83
N GLU A 644 -23.28 22.15 -18.25
CA GLU A 644 -23.75 23.50 -18.02
C GLU A 644 -24.80 23.49 -16.90
N PRO A 645 -24.60 24.23 -15.80
CA PRO A 645 -25.56 24.27 -14.68
C PRO A 645 -26.77 25.15 -15.03
N LYS A 646 -27.96 24.82 -14.52
CA LYS A 646 -29.14 25.72 -14.62
C LYS A 646 -28.95 26.96 -13.76
N ALA A 647 -29.65 28.04 -14.12
CA ALA A 647 -29.75 29.21 -13.26
C ALA A 647 -30.34 28.82 -11.89
N GLY A 648 -29.70 29.25 -10.80
CA GLY A 648 -30.10 28.91 -9.43
C GLY A 648 -29.60 27.57 -8.91
N ALA A 649 -28.94 26.75 -9.73
CA ALA A 649 -28.26 25.55 -9.26
C ALA A 649 -26.94 25.89 -8.54
N THR A 650 -26.57 25.09 -7.55
CA THR A 650 -25.35 25.25 -6.76
C THR A 650 -24.23 24.38 -7.32
N VAL A 651 -23.09 24.99 -7.66
CA VAL A 651 -21.90 24.26 -8.12
C VAL A 651 -20.99 23.99 -6.94
N VAL A 652 -20.99 22.75 -6.46
CA VAL A 652 -20.24 22.33 -5.26
C VAL A 652 -18.79 21.99 -5.59
N LEU A 653 -18.57 21.23 -6.67
CA LEU A 653 -17.23 20.85 -7.17
C LEU A 653 -17.04 21.31 -8.61
N ARG A 654 -15.79 21.65 -8.95
CA ARG A 654 -15.34 21.87 -10.33
C ARG A 654 -14.16 20.97 -10.65
N TYR A 655 -14.03 20.65 -11.93
CA TYR A 655 -12.80 20.10 -12.46
C TYR A 655 -11.70 21.15 -12.47
N VAL A 656 -10.49 20.71 -12.14
CA VAL A 656 -9.25 21.44 -12.36
C VAL A 656 -8.32 20.54 -13.14
N SER A 657 -7.58 21.12 -14.08
CA SER A 657 -6.61 20.39 -14.88
C SER A 657 -5.26 20.39 -14.17
N GLY A 658 -4.62 19.22 -14.08
CA GLY A 658 -3.21 19.11 -13.70
C GLY A 658 -2.32 19.94 -14.64
N ALA A 659 -1.11 20.25 -14.19
CA ALA A 659 -0.22 21.22 -14.82
C ALA A 659 0.05 20.97 -16.32
N ASP A 660 -0.03 19.73 -16.79
CA ASP A 660 0.31 19.33 -18.15
C ASP A 660 -0.87 18.73 -18.93
N VAL A 661 -2.10 18.89 -18.42
CA VAL A 661 -3.31 18.37 -19.07
C VAL A 661 -3.83 19.32 -20.16
N LEU A 662 -4.08 18.74 -21.33
CA LEU A 662 -4.86 19.35 -22.41
C LEU A 662 -6.01 18.41 -22.84
N PRO A 663 -7.21 18.94 -23.15
CA PRO A 663 -7.60 20.34 -22.99
C PRO A 663 -7.71 20.75 -21.50
N ARG A 664 -7.52 22.04 -21.20
CA ARG A 664 -7.82 22.55 -19.86
C ARG A 664 -9.33 22.55 -19.64
N VAL A 665 -9.78 21.89 -18.58
CA VAL A 665 -11.18 21.81 -18.17
C VAL A 665 -11.37 22.50 -16.82
N GLY A 666 -12.32 23.44 -16.77
CA GLY A 666 -12.82 24.13 -15.57
C GLY A 666 -14.33 23.92 -15.32
N SER A 667 -14.91 22.91 -15.96
CA SER A 667 -16.34 22.61 -15.91
C SER A 667 -16.80 22.27 -14.48
N PRO A 668 -18.07 22.57 -14.12
CA PRO A 668 -18.72 21.96 -12.97
C PRO A 668 -18.59 20.43 -13.00
N ALA A 669 -18.35 19.84 -11.84
CA ALA A 669 -18.23 18.41 -11.63
C ALA A 669 -19.35 17.87 -10.73
N LEU A 670 -19.72 18.62 -9.67
CA LEU A 670 -20.88 18.34 -8.84
C LEU A 670 -21.80 19.55 -8.84
N VAL A 671 -23.00 19.38 -9.37
CA VAL A 671 -24.06 20.39 -9.39
C VAL A 671 -25.24 19.86 -8.59
N VAL A 672 -25.75 20.65 -7.65
CA VAL A 672 -26.86 20.27 -6.78
C VAL A 672 -28.00 21.28 -6.88
N GLY A 673 -29.22 20.83 -6.63
CA GLY A 673 -30.41 21.66 -6.62
C GLY A 673 -31.62 20.96 -6.02
N THR A 674 -32.79 21.55 -6.21
CA THR A 674 -34.07 21.02 -5.73
C THR A 674 -35.07 20.96 -6.88
N HIS A 675 -35.92 19.93 -6.87
CA HIS A 675 -37.10 19.84 -7.74
C HIS A 675 -38.29 19.43 -6.89
N GLY A 676 -39.36 20.22 -6.89
CA GLY A 676 -40.44 20.07 -5.91
C GLY A 676 -39.92 20.08 -4.47
N ARG A 677 -40.20 19.02 -3.70
CA ARG A 677 -39.71 18.86 -2.32
C ARG A 677 -38.39 18.10 -2.22
N GLY A 678 -37.96 17.49 -3.31
CA GLY A 678 -36.79 16.61 -3.37
C GLY A 678 -35.50 17.35 -3.68
N ARG A 679 -34.40 16.66 -3.44
CA ARG A 679 -33.04 17.16 -3.71
C ARG A 679 -32.42 16.33 -4.82
N VAL A 680 -31.81 17.02 -5.78
CA VAL A 680 -31.21 16.41 -6.96
C VAL A 680 -29.74 16.78 -7.02
N ALA A 681 -28.89 15.77 -7.24
CA ALA A 681 -27.48 15.96 -7.49
C ALA A 681 -27.07 15.34 -8.82
N VAL A 682 -26.25 16.08 -9.57
CA VAL A 682 -25.62 15.61 -10.80
C VAL A 682 -24.12 15.67 -10.59
N PHE A 683 -23.49 14.51 -10.59
CA PHE A 683 -22.06 14.33 -10.49
C PHE A 683 -21.50 13.86 -11.83
N ALA A 684 -20.98 14.79 -12.62
CA ALA A 684 -20.53 14.58 -14.00
C ALA A 684 -19.23 13.74 -14.12
N SER A 685 -18.70 13.27 -13.01
CA SER A 685 -17.54 12.38 -12.98
C SER A 685 -18.00 10.92 -13.00
N PRO A 686 -17.23 10.00 -13.60
CA PRO A 686 -17.39 8.56 -13.38
C PRO A 686 -17.56 8.32 -11.89
N ILE A 687 -18.63 7.67 -11.42
CA ILE A 687 -18.81 7.43 -9.97
C ILE A 687 -17.70 6.53 -9.41
N ASP A 688 -17.01 5.82 -10.28
CA ASP A 688 -15.85 4.99 -10.04
C ASP A 688 -14.53 5.76 -10.23
N TRP A 689 -14.52 7.09 -10.19
CA TRP A 689 -13.28 7.87 -10.16
C TRP A 689 -12.45 7.65 -8.88
N GLY A 690 -13.13 7.39 -7.76
CA GLY A 690 -12.52 6.96 -6.50
C GLY A 690 -12.94 5.54 -6.09
N SER A 691 -13.78 4.84 -6.87
CA SER A 691 -13.45 3.43 -7.06
C SER A 691 -12.06 3.50 -7.62
N PRO A 692 -11.10 2.71 -7.14
CA PRO A 692 -9.92 2.58 -7.92
C PRO A 692 -10.41 2.27 -9.35
N PRO A 693 -10.04 3.02 -10.40
CA PRO A 693 -9.71 2.29 -11.60
C PRO A 693 -8.75 1.18 -11.14
N THR A 694 -8.61 0.08 -11.87
CA THR A 694 -7.72 -1.01 -11.46
C THR A 694 -6.28 -0.51 -11.30
N TRP A 695 -5.88 0.35 -10.35
CA TRP A 695 -5.35 1.70 -10.58
C TRP A 695 -5.04 2.55 -9.32
N VAL A 696 -5.87 2.53 -8.27
CA VAL A 696 -5.70 3.52 -7.17
C VAL A 696 -5.95 2.88 -5.82
N VAL A 697 -4.93 2.24 -5.23
CA VAL A 697 -4.99 1.67 -3.86
C VAL A 697 -4.63 2.72 -2.82
N TYR A 698 -5.33 3.84 -2.79
CA TYR A 698 -5.21 4.74 -1.65
C TYR A 698 -6.32 4.44 -0.67
N SER A 699 -5.97 3.71 0.39
CA SER A 699 -6.91 3.35 1.47
C SER A 699 -7.64 4.57 2.03
N ARG A 700 -7.06 5.78 1.94
CA ARG A 700 -7.76 7.03 2.29
C ARG A 700 -8.53 7.69 1.16
N VAL A 701 -8.07 7.69 -0.09
CA VAL A 701 -8.87 8.28 -1.19
C VAL A 701 -10.13 7.47 -1.44
N GLY A 702 -10.03 6.13 -1.41
CA GLY A 702 -11.21 5.26 -1.46
C GLY A 702 -12.14 5.48 -0.27
N GLU A 703 -11.62 5.63 0.94
CA GLU A 703 -12.42 5.99 2.12
C GLU A 703 -13.09 7.37 2.00
N TYR A 704 -12.35 8.41 1.59
CA TYR A 704 -12.88 9.75 1.34
C TYR A 704 -13.94 9.73 0.26
N HIS A 705 -13.73 8.93 -0.78
CA HIS A 705 -14.68 8.78 -1.86
C HIS A 705 -15.93 7.99 -1.43
N ARG A 706 -15.80 6.90 -0.64
CA ARG A 706 -16.97 6.20 -0.05
C ARG A 706 -17.76 7.15 0.86
N ARG A 707 -17.06 7.93 1.69
CA ARG A 707 -17.68 8.97 2.51
C ARG A 707 -18.36 10.04 1.66
N PHE A 708 -17.72 10.49 0.58
CA PHE A 708 -18.29 11.44 -0.36
C PHE A 708 -19.60 10.93 -0.93
N ILE A 709 -19.62 9.70 -1.47
CA ILE A 709 -20.82 9.06 -2.04
C ILE A 709 -21.90 8.91 -0.96
N SER A 710 -21.55 8.41 0.22
CA SER A 710 -22.53 8.29 1.32
C SER A 710 -23.12 9.63 1.74
N ARG A 711 -22.30 10.69 1.87
CA ARG A 711 -22.78 12.04 2.20
C ARG A 711 -23.60 12.66 1.08
N LEU A 712 -23.24 12.40 -0.17
CA LEU A 712 -24.00 12.83 -1.35
C LEU A 712 -25.41 12.22 -1.34
N VAL A 713 -25.51 10.90 -1.12
CA VAL A 713 -26.77 10.16 -1.01
C VAL A 713 -27.59 10.59 0.22
N ARG A 714 -26.94 10.81 1.36
CA ARG A 714 -27.62 11.33 2.57
C ARG A 714 -28.15 12.73 2.38
N TRP A 715 -27.39 13.58 1.68
CA TRP A 715 -27.84 14.92 1.34
C TRP A 715 -29.06 14.87 0.41
N SER A 716 -29.04 14.05 -0.65
CA SER A 716 -30.19 13.93 -1.56
C SER A 716 -31.43 13.39 -0.84
N ALA A 717 -31.26 12.47 0.11
CA ALA A 717 -32.36 11.94 0.92
C ALA A 717 -32.88 12.89 2.02
N GLY A 718 -32.37 14.12 2.12
CA GLY A 718 -32.76 15.06 3.17
C GLY A 718 -32.24 14.70 4.58
N ARG A 719 -31.32 13.75 4.68
CA ARG A 719 -30.75 13.22 5.94
C ARG A 719 -29.43 13.88 6.33
N LEU A 720 -28.91 14.78 5.50
CA LEU A 720 -27.77 15.64 5.79
C LEU A 720 -28.21 17.09 5.58
N ARG A 721 -28.01 17.93 6.59
CA ARG A 721 -28.33 19.36 6.53
C ARG A 721 -27.18 20.14 5.92
#